data_AF-A0A945G535-F1
#
_entry.id   AF-A0A945G535-F1
#
_cell.length_a   1.000
_cell.length_b   1.000
_cell.length_c   1.000
_cell.angle_alpha   90.00
_cell.angle_beta   90.00
_cell.angle_gamma   90.00
#
_symmetry.space_group_name_H-M   'P 1'
#
loop_
_entity.id
_entity.type
_entity.pdbx_description
1 polymer ?
#
loop_
_entity_poly.entity_id
_entity_poly.type
_entity_poly.pdbx_seq_one_letter_code
_entity_poly.pdbx_strand_id
1 'polypeptide(L)'
;LSRETDRMVFYTAWGALRETAPAEARKAMLDDQRAGVRRGALLSLLEEDALAPEALRLLAKDTDPSTAALAKRRLGGKAAAIIKGPSLKVTPEGVAVSVHPLVSVVSKIEAHQSPGYREARLQVGAFAYVDRRYRILELPSEFAGETFIQGRNHDAEAGGDRVLTLTLRHPSTVFLADDVRGGGLPTWAHARFKPTQLQLHTDDARHRIYMADFPSGKFTLGGNSEGVKARKSNYLVIIRPKLLAPPIVPTTAAAVLPLLKNASADRGQSLFHARGGANCALCHQLENNGNIFAPDLADIGSRADANGLIRSILKPSAEITEGFALRVFTKKSGDVVAGIVLAETGQSVKLALANGTVARIAQRNIQSRQTLKTSAMPPTFGAILQPQQVADLIAYLQNQKNKPQTVTPKTTGFAFTQQKDRVTLRLDGRKITEYLLDHPHLTRRAFINVHTHTGIQVTRNYPPMASDGSDHPIMHPGIWMGFGHLDGQDYWRLKAKVLHDGFVDKPKDGKDRASFTVRNRYLTSDGNSEICHEINRIEFRRHEIGMLLLWDSTFQNDKRNFYFGDQEESGLAIRVATPLNVQGGTGTIINDSGEKNGAGTWGRPMRWIDYSGKINERQVGLMIVPAADNPRQCWSHSRDYGVLVANPFPKQPKERREPYVKTWIKKGQPFRIRYAVLIHDTIKAIDHAKEFRDLQKILAEGW
;
A
#
# COMPACT_ATOMS: atom_id res chain seq x y z
N LEU A 1 -36.46 -27.34 6.11
CA LEU A 1 -37.04 -26.71 4.90
C LEU A 1 -38.56 -26.85 4.80
N SER A 2 -39.15 -28.05 4.92
CA SER A 2 -40.59 -28.26 4.67
C SER A 2 -41.56 -27.50 5.59
N ARG A 3 -41.19 -27.26 6.85
CA ARG A 3 -42.02 -26.59 7.87
C ARG A 3 -41.36 -25.33 8.45
N GLU A 4 -40.22 -24.93 7.90
CA GLU A 4 -39.44 -23.81 8.47
C GLU A 4 -40.02 -22.47 8.01
N THR A 5 -40.30 -21.59 8.97
CA THR A 5 -40.95 -20.29 8.75
C THR A 5 -40.04 -19.12 9.12
N ASP A 6 -39.00 -19.33 9.93
CA ASP A 6 -38.01 -18.32 10.23
C ASP A 6 -37.06 -18.12 9.04
N ARG A 7 -36.94 -16.88 8.58
CA ARG A 7 -36.17 -16.55 7.37
C ARG A 7 -34.67 -16.80 7.52
N MET A 8 -34.10 -16.60 8.72
CA MET A 8 -32.68 -16.82 8.98
C MET A 8 -32.36 -18.31 9.09
N VAL A 9 -33.21 -19.07 9.77
CA VAL A 9 -33.07 -20.53 9.87
C VAL A 9 -33.28 -21.17 8.49
N PHE A 10 -34.28 -20.71 7.73
CA PHE A 10 -34.49 -21.16 6.36
C PHE A 10 -33.27 -20.87 5.46
N TYR A 11 -32.69 -19.67 5.57
CA TYR A 11 -31.48 -19.29 4.82
C TYR A 11 -30.32 -20.23 5.09
N THR A 12 -30.01 -20.47 6.37
CA THR A 12 -28.96 -21.40 6.77
C THR A 12 -29.26 -22.83 6.33
N ALA A 13 -30.52 -23.26 6.40
CA ALA A 13 -30.93 -24.61 6.05
C ALA A 13 -30.79 -24.93 4.55
N TRP A 14 -31.14 -24.02 3.64
CA TRP A 14 -30.91 -24.28 2.22
C TRP A 14 -29.45 -24.09 1.82
N GLY A 15 -28.70 -23.23 2.52
CA GLY A 15 -27.24 -23.13 2.39
C GLY A 15 -26.54 -24.44 2.78
N ALA A 16 -26.97 -25.06 3.89
CA ALA A 16 -26.51 -26.39 4.30
C ALA A 16 -26.93 -27.47 3.28
N LEU A 17 -28.14 -27.41 2.73
CA LEU A 17 -28.57 -28.32 1.65
C LEU A 17 -27.65 -28.21 0.42
N ARG A 18 -27.26 -26.99 0.02
CA ARG A 18 -26.33 -26.75 -1.09
C ARG A 18 -24.98 -27.43 -0.85
N GLU A 19 -24.46 -27.32 0.36
CA GLU A 19 -23.12 -27.84 0.72
C GLU A 19 -23.10 -29.36 0.93
N THR A 20 -24.23 -29.94 1.36
CA THR A 20 -24.32 -31.36 1.74
C THR A 20 -24.91 -32.25 0.65
N ALA A 21 -25.66 -31.69 -0.32
CA ALA A 21 -26.28 -32.45 -1.40
C ALA A 21 -25.76 -32.02 -2.78
N PRO A 22 -25.39 -32.97 -3.67
CA PRO A 22 -24.95 -32.65 -5.02
C PRO A 22 -26.08 -32.03 -5.86
N ALA A 23 -25.72 -31.26 -6.89
CA ALA A 23 -26.68 -30.51 -7.72
C ALA A 23 -27.79 -31.41 -8.31
N GLU A 24 -27.46 -32.62 -8.77
CA GLU A 24 -28.46 -33.56 -9.31
C GLU A 24 -29.50 -33.99 -8.27
N ALA A 25 -29.07 -34.27 -7.03
CA ALA A 25 -30.00 -34.60 -5.95
C ALA A 25 -30.93 -33.42 -5.63
N ARG A 26 -30.42 -32.19 -5.70
CA ARG A 26 -31.22 -30.98 -5.47
C ARG A 26 -32.15 -30.68 -6.65
N LYS A 27 -31.79 -31.02 -7.88
CA LYS A 27 -32.69 -30.92 -9.04
C LYS A 27 -33.90 -31.86 -8.87
N ALA A 28 -33.70 -33.08 -8.38
CA ALA A 28 -34.81 -33.99 -8.08
C ALA A 28 -35.76 -33.45 -7.00
N MET A 29 -35.25 -32.65 -6.06
CA MET A 29 -36.05 -32.00 -5.01
C MET A 29 -36.94 -30.86 -5.53
N LEU A 30 -36.77 -30.43 -6.79
CA LEU A 30 -37.66 -29.43 -7.42
C LEU A 30 -39.05 -29.99 -7.71
N ASP A 31 -39.22 -31.32 -7.72
CA ASP A 31 -40.51 -31.98 -7.91
C ASP A 31 -41.16 -32.43 -6.58
N ASP A 32 -40.57 -32.06 -5.43
CA ASP A 32 -41.08 -32.44 -4.11
C ASP A 32 -42.47 -31.81 -3.85
N GLN A 33 -43.40 -32.56 -3.26
CA GLN A 33 -44.75 -32.06 -2.97
C GLN A 33 -44.77 -30.86 -2.00
N ARG A 34 -43.72 -30.69 -1.19
CA ARG A 34 -43.62 -29.65 -0.16
C ARG A 34 -42.93 -28.40 -0.71
N ALA A 35 -43.67 -27.29 -0.77
CA ALA A 35 -43.19 -26.00 -1.27
C ALA A 35 -41.88 -25.52 -0.63
N GLY A 36 -41.73 -25.68 0.70
CA GLY A 36 -40.51 -25.27 1.40
C GLY A 36 -39.24 -26.02 0.95
N VAL A 37 -39.39 -27.29 0.51
CA VAL A 37 -38.28 -28.10 -0.01
C VAL A 37 -37.93 -27.66 -1.42
N ARG A 38 -38.92 -27.53 -2.31
CA ARG A 38 -38.72 -27.01 -3.68
C ARG A 38 -38.04 -25.65 -3.68
N ARG A 39 -38.49 -24.74 -2.81
CA ARG A 39 -37.92 -23.39 -2.66
C ARG A 39 -36.47 -23.39 -2.20
N GLY A 40 -36.14 -24.23 -1.21
CA GLY A 40 -34.75 -24.37 -0.73
C GLY A 40 -33.83 -24.98 -1.78
N ALA A 41 -34.31 -26.00 -2.50
CA ALA A 41 -33.61 -26.59 -3.63
C ALA A 41 -33.38 -25.57 -4.76
N LEU A 42 -34.41 -24.82 -5.14
CA LEU A 42 -34.31 -23.76 -6.15
C LEU A 42 -33.28 -22.70 -5.75
N LEU A 43 -33.33 -22.16 -4.54
CA LEU A 43 -32.36 -21.18 -4.04
C LEU A 43 -30.92 -21.72 -4.10
N SER A 44 -30.72 -22.96 -3.65
CA SER A 44 -29.40 -23.61 -3.65
C SER A 44 -28.82 -23.77 -5.06
N LEU A 45 -29.66 -24.03 -6.05
CA LEU A 45 -29.25 -24.24 -7.44
C LEU A 45 -29.04 -22.90 -8.18
N LEU A 46 -29.81 -21.87 -7.82
CA LEU A 46 -29.68 -20.54 -8.40
C LEU A 46 -28.36 -19.86 -8.04
N GLU A 47 -27.85 -20.09 -6.84
CA GLU A 47 -26.59 -19.48 -6.39
C GLU A 47 -25.36 -20.06 -7.11
N GLU A 48 -25.43 -21.32 -7.54
CA GLU A 48 -24.39 -22.00 -8.31
C GLU A 48 -24.59 -21.88 -9.83
N ASP A 49 -25.63 -21.19 -10.27
CA ASP A 49 -26.04 -21.09 -11.68
C ASP A 49 -26.29 -22.46 -12.34
N ALA A 50 -26.78 -23.43 -11.55
CA ALA A 50 -26.88 -24.85 -11.93
C ALA A 50 -28.22 -25.23 -12.61
N LEU A 51 -29.04 -24.24 -13.01
CA LEU A 51 -30.34 -24.45 -13.67
C LEU A 51 -30.41 -23.77 -15.03
N ALA A 52 -30.84 -24.53 -16.03
CA ALA A 52 -31.13 -24.01 -17.36
C ALA A 52 -32.40 -23.12 -17.36
N PRO A 53 -32.50 -22.13 -18.26
CA PRO A 53 -33.68 -21.28 -18.38
C PRO A 53 -35.00 -22.05 -18.56
N GLU A 54 -34.97 -23.20 -19.20
CA GLU A 54 -36.13 -24.07 -19.45
C GLU A 54 -36.72 -24.60 -18.14
N ALA A 55 -35.87 -25.07 -17.22
CA ALA A 55 -36.29 -25.52 -15.89
C ALA A 55 -36.87 -24.36 -15.06
N LEU A 56 -36.30 -23.16 -15.19
CA LEU A 56 -36.82 -21.97 -14.52
C LEU A 56 -38.17 -21.53 -15.07
N ARG A 57 -38.46 -21.72 -16.37
CA ARG A 57 -39.77 -21.42 -16.96
C ARG A 57 -40.87 -22.36 -16.43
N LEU A 58 -40.53 -23.61 -16.14
CA LEU A 58 -41.45 -24.54 -15.47
C LEU A 58 -41.74 -24.09 -14.04
N LEU A 59 -40.70 -23.78 -13.27
CA LEU A 59 -40.84 -23.30 -11.88
C LEU A 59 -41.50 -21.92 -11.78
N ALA A 60 -41.44 -21.09 -12.81
CA ALA A 60 -42.21 -19.84 -12.87
C ALA A 60 -43.73 -20.06 -12.84
N LYS A 61 -44.19 -21.30 -13.06
CA LYS A 61 -45.59 -21.73 -12.95
C LYS A 61 -45.85 -22.60 -11.70
N ASP A 62 -44.92 -22.64 -10.74
CA ASP A 62 -45.06 -23.41 -9.50
C ASP A 62 -46.33 -22.97 -8.72
N THR A 63 -46.98 -23.93 -8.06
CA THR A 63 -48.18 -23.71 -7.26
C THR A 63 -47.91 -22.88 -5.99
N ASP A 64 -46.66 -22.85 -5.52
CA ASP A 64 -46.21 -21.94 -4.45
C ASP A 64 -45.81 -20.56 -5.02
N PRO A 65 -46.49 -19.47 -4.62
CA PRO A 65 -46.24 -18.13 -5.15
C PRO A 65 -44.81 -17.64 -4.93
N SER A 66 -44.17 -18.03 -3.82
CA SER A 66 -42.80 -17.59 -3.51
C SER A 66 -41.77 -18.23 -4.43
N THR A 67 -41.92 -19.53 -4.70
CA THR A 67 -41.08 -20.31 -5.61
C THR A 67 -41.25 -19.80 -7.05
N ALA A 68 -42.49 -19.58 -7.48
CA ALA A 68 -42.80 -19.00 -8.79
C ALA A 68 -42.22 -17.58 -8.97
N ALA A 69 -42.34 -16.72 -7.95
CA ALA A 69 -41.79 -15.37 -8.00
C ALA A 69 -40.25 -15.36 -8.08
N LEU A 70 -39.58 -16.28 -7.38
CA LEU A 70 -38.13 -16.41 -7.42
C LEU A 70 -37.63 -16.84 -8.80
N ALA A 71 -38.28 -17.83 -9.42
CA ALA A 71 -37.95 -18.28 -10.77
C ALA A 71 -38.18 -17.17 -11.81
N LYS A 72 -39.31 -16.44 -11.73
CA LYS A 72 -39.60 -15.27 -12.59
C LYS A 72 -38.54 -14.18 -12.44
N ARG A 73 -38.12 -13.87 -11.21
CA ARG A 73 -37.09 -12.86 -10.95
C ARG A 73 -35.74 -13.26 -11.55
N ARG A 74 -35.35 -14.53 -11.47
CA ARG A 74 -34.12 -15.03 -12.11
C ARG A 74 -34.18 -14.97 -13.64
N LEU A 75 -35.34 -15.30 -14.23
CA LEU A 75 -35.59 -15.19 -15.68
C LEU A 75 -35.54 -13.74 -16.18
N GLY A 76 -35.87 -12.77 -15.31
CA GLY A 76 -35.72 -11.34 -15.57
C GLY A 76 -34.27 -10.83 -15.62
N GLY A 77 -33.27 -11.69 -15.49
CA GLY A 77 -31.84 -11.36 -15.57
C GLY A 77 -31.12 -11.33 -14.21
N LYS A 78 -29.79 -11.39 -14.23
CA LYS A 78 -28.96 -11.10 -13.04
C LYS A 78 -28.92 -9.58 -12.86
N ALA A 79 -28.95 -9.09 -11.62
CA ALA A 79 -28.68 -7.68 -11.36
C ALA A 79 -27.27 -7.33 -11.89
N ALA A 80 -27.22 -6.59 -13.00
CA ALA A 80 -25.96 -6.10 -13.54
C ALA A 80 -25.52 -4.90 -12.68
N ALA A 81 -24.24 -4.90 -12.26
CA ALA A 81 -23.64 -3.70 -11.69
C ALA A 81 -23.66 -2.61 -12.77
N ILE A 82 -24.44 -1.56 -12.55
CA ILE A 82 -24.50 -0.41 -13.46
C ILE A 82 -23.20 0.38 -13.29
N ILE A 83 -22.25 0.21 -14.21
CA ILE A 83 -21.05 1.03 -14.31
C ILE A 83 -21.38 2.21 -15.23
N LYS A 84 -21.61 3.40 -14.68
CA LYS A 84 -21.73 4.64 -15.47
C LYS A 84 -20.32 5.22 -15.66
N GLY A 85 -19.76 5.05 -16.85
CA GLY A 85 -18.47 5.59 -17.29
C GLY A 85 -18.00 4.90 -18.58
N PRO A 86 -17.13 5.53 -19.40
CA PRO A 86 -16.62 4.90 -20.62
C PRO A 86 -15.85 3.63 -20.29
N SER A 87 -16.06 2.57 -21.07
CA SER A 87 -15.39 1.28 -20.89
C SER A 87 -13.87 1.45 -20.92
N LEU A 88 -13.22 1.06 -19.83
CA LEU A 88 -11.78 0.78 -19.84
C LEU A 88 -11.56 -0.42 -20.77
N LYS A 89 -10.83 -0.22 -21.86
CA LYS A 89 -10.31 -1.32 -22.66
C LYS A 89 -9.46 -2.19 -21.73
N VAL A 90 -9.91 -3.41 -21.51
CA VAL A 90 -9.18 -4.43 -20.74
C VAL A 90 -7.96 -4.83 -21.58
N THR A 91 -6.77 -4.40 -21.18
CA THR A 91 -5.55 -5.13 -21.52
C THR A 91 -5.55 -6.44 -20.72
N PRO A 92 -5.18 -7.58 -21.34
CA PRO A 92 -5.21 -8.89 -20.68
C PRO A 92 -4.47 -8.87 -19.35
N GLU A 93 -5.08 -9.45 -18.33
CA GLU A 93 -4.43 -9.74 -17.05
C GLU A 93 -3.14 -10.53 -17.30
N GLY A 94 -2.01 -10.01 -16.81
CA GLY A 94 -0.75 -10.74 -16.86
C GLY A 94 0.47 -9.85 -16.65
N VAL A 95 1.12 -10.05 -15.50
CA VAL A 95 2.36 -9.42 -15.03
C VAL A 95 2.15 -8.01 -14.46
N ALA A 96 1.97 -7.95 -13.14
CA ALA A 96 2.43 -6.79 -12.39
C ALA A 96 3.94 -6.65 -12.66
N VAL A 97 4.31 -5.73 -13.55
CA VAL A 97 5.71 -5.37 -13.75
C VAL A 97 6.16 -4.70 -12.46
N SER A 98 7.02 -5.38 -11.70
CA SER A 98 7.64 -4.81 -10.51
C SER A 98 8.28 -3.48 -10.90
N VAL A 99 7.84 -2.41 -10.26
CA VAL A 99 8.46 -1.10 -10.44
C VAL A 99 9.74 -1.12 -9.60
N HIS A 100 10.78 -1.77 -10.12
CA HIS A 100 12.14 -1.58 -9.60
C HIS A 100 12.50 -0.08 -9.73
N PRO A 101 13.52 0.42 -9.04
CA PRO A 101 14.11 1.71 -9.35
C PRO A 101 14.94 1.58 -10.62
N LEU A 102 15.13 2.68 -11.35
CA LEU A 102 16.06 2.66 -12.48
C LEU A 102 17.47 2.48 -11.92
N VAL A 103 18.12 1.36 -12.22
CA VAL A 103 19.55 1.19 -11.89
C VAL A 103 20.31 2.10 -12.83
N SER A 104 20.93 3.15 -12.28
CA SER A 104 21.80 4.02 -13.05
C SER A 104 23.03 3.23 -13.49
N VAL A 105 23.21 3.08 -14.79
CA VAL A 105 24.30 2.32 -15.42
C VAL A 105 25.38 3.23 -15.99
N VAL A 106 25.09 4.53 -16.08
CA VAL A 106 26.05 5.57 -16.46
C VAL A 106 26.26 6.58 -15.32
N SER A 107 27.49 7.05 -15.16
CA SER A 107 27.82 8.15 -14.23
C SER A 107 27.73 9.52 -14.88
N LYS A 108 27.78 9.57 -16.22
CA LYS A 108 27.70 10.81 -16.99
C LYS A 108 27.15 10.55 -18.38
N ILE A 109 26.28 11.46 -18.83
CA ILE A 109 25.78 11.55 -20.20
C ILE A 109 26.23 12.90 -20.75
N GLU A 110 27.06 12.90 -21.79
CA GLU A 110 27.56 14.10 -22.45
C GLU A 110 27.02 14.11 -23.89
N ALA A 111 25.99 14.92 -24.13
CA ALA A 111 25.46 15.15 -25.47
C ALA A 111 26.19 16.36 -26.08
N HIS A 112 26.83 16.16 -27.23
CA HIS A 112 27.76 17.15 -27.82
C HIS A 112 27.10 18.09 -28.82
N GLN A 113 25.90 17.76 -29.29
CA GLN A 113 25.14 18.59 -30.24
C GLN A 113 23.88 19.16 -29.60
N SER A 114 23.04 18.29 -29.02
CA SER A 114 21.75 18.66 -28.46
C SER A 114 21.59 18.14 -27.03
N PRO A 115 21.30 19.00 -26.03
CA PRO A 115 21.05 18.53 -24.66
C PRO A 115 19.71 17.78 -24.57
N GLY A 116 19.56 16.93 -23.55
CA GLY A 116 18.26 16.32 -23.20
C GLY A 116 18.23 14.79 -23.14
N TYR A 117 19.33 14.11 -23.48
CA TYR A 117 19.48 12.67 -23.28
C TYR A 117 19.39 12.31 -21.80
N ARG A 118 18.69 11.22 -21.45
CA ARG A 118 18.56 10.75 -20.07
C ARG A 118 18.41 9.23 -19.98
N GLU A 119 18.74 8.66 -18.82
CA GLU A 119 18.40 7.27 -18.52
C GLU A 119 16.87 7.13 -18.37
N ALA A 120 16.32 6.03 -18.89
CA ALA A 120 14.93 5.66 -18.73
C ALA A 120 14.79 4.13 -18.67
N ARG A 121 13.62 3.65 -18.24
CA ARG A 121 13.31 2.22 -18.21
C ARG A 121 12.74 1.77 -19.54
N LEU A 122 13.30 0.70 -20.09
CA LEU A 122 12.84 0.08 -21.30
C LEU A 122 11.69 -0.89 -20.99
N GLN A 123 10.49 -0.55 -21.43
CA GLN A 123 9.29 -1.37 -21.29
C GLN A 123 8.26 -1.00 -22.35
N VAL A 124 7.36 -1.93 -22.68
CA VAL A 124 6.22 -1.65 -23.57
C VAL A 124 5.41 -0.48 -23.01
N GLY A 125 5.05 0.46 -23.88
CA GLY A 125 4.34 1.69 -23.56
C GLY A 125 5.21 2.88 -23.13
N ALA A 126 6.50 2.67 -22.83
CA ALA A 126 7.43 3.76 -22.53
C ALA A 126 7.70 4.61 -23.78
N PHE A 127 7.93 5.92 -23.59
CA PHE A 127 8.36 6.77 -24.71
C PHE A 127 9.77 6.39 -25.17
N ALA A 128 9.99 6.27 -26.49
CA ALA A 128 11.29 5.94 -27.06
C ALA A 128 12.27 7.12 -27.04
N TYR A 129 11.75 8.35 -27.16
CA TYR A 129 12.55 9.58 -27.23
C TYR A 129 12.03 10.65 -26.27
N VAL A 130 12.86 11.63 -25.93
CA VAL A 130 12.47 12.74 -25.03
C VAL A 130 11.65 13.83 -25.73
N ASP A 131 11.73 13.91 -27.05
CA ASP A 131 11.16 14.97 -27.90
C ASP A 131 10.05 14.48 -28.84
N ARG A 132 9.70 13.19 -28.78
CA ARG A 132 8.60 12.58 -29.54
C ARG A 132 7.73 11.71 -28.65
N ARG A 133 6.46 11.61 -29.02
CA ARG A 133 5.47 10.77 -28.32
C ARG A 133 5.45 9.31 -28.78
N TYR A 134 6.46 8.88 -29.53
CA TYR A 134 6.58 7.49 -29.96
C TYR A 134 6.83 6.57 -28.77
N ARG A 135 6.10 5.48 -28.72
CA ARG A 135 6.11 4.49 -27.66
C ARG A 135 6.73 3.20 -28.15
N ILE A 136 7.34 2.46 -27.22
CA ILE A 136 7.77 1.08 -27.42
C ILE A 136 6.51 0.20 -27.49
N LEU A 137 6.26 -0.45 -28.62
CA LEU A 137 5.11 -1.32 -28.85
C LEU A 137 5.44 -2.80 -28.60
N GLU A 138 6.58 -3.24 -29.10
CA GLU A 138 7.07 -4.61 -28.92
C GLU A 138 8.53 -4.59 -28.48
N LEU A 139 8.85 -5.42 -27.49
CA LEU A 139 10.16 -5.50 -26.88
C LEU A 139 10.47 -6.98 -26.55
N PRO A 140 11.65 -7.51 -26.92
CA PRO A 140 12.06 -8.84 -26.47
C PRO A 140 12.08 -8.92 -24.94
N SER A 141 11.54 -10.00 -24.38
CA SER A 141 11.32 -10.15 -22.93
C SER A 141 12.62 -10.05 -22.10
N GLU A 142 13.77 -10.30 -22.72
CA GLU A 142 15.09 -10.15 -22.11
C GLU A 142 15.49 -8.68 -21.88
N PHE A 143 14.91 -7.74 -22.61
CA PHE A 143 15.17 -6.30 -22.45
C PHE A 143 14.15 -5.58 -21.57
N ALA A 144 13.06 -6.25 -21.21
CA ALA A 144 12.04 -5.68 -20.34
C ALA A 144 12.64 -5.32 -18.97
N GLY A 145 12.54 -4.04 -18.61
CA GLY A 145 13.04 -3.48 -17.37
C GLY A 145 14.47 -2.92 -17.42
N GLU A 146 15.21 -3.14 -18.51
CA GLU A 146 16.58 -2.64 -18.66
C GLU A 146 16.65 -1.11 -18.68
N THR A 147 17.82 -0.57 -18.33
CA THR A 147 18.10 0.85 -18.50
C THR A 147 18.47 1.12 -19.96
N PHE A 148 17.83 2.11 -20.56
CA PHE A 148 18.20 2.63 -21.87
C PHE A 148 18.38 4.14 -21.82
N ILE A 149 19.16 4.69 -22.76
CA ILE A 149 19.30 6.12 -22.95
C ILE A 149 18.16 6.57 -23.85
N GLN A 150 17.21 7.29 -23.26
CA GLN A 150 16.16 7.97 -23.99
C GLN A 150 16.78 9.17 -24.70
N GLY A 151 17.03 8.99 -26.00
CA GLY A 151 17.63 10.00 -26.86
C GLY A 151 16.60 10.97 -27.44
N ARG A 152 17.06 11.79 -28.38
CA ARG A 152 16.23 12.72 -29.15
C ARG A 152 16.03 12.18 -30.56
N ASN A 153 14.80 12.18 -31.04
CA ASN A 153 14.54 11.82 -32.42
C ASN A 153 14.90 12.96 -33.39
N HIS A 154 14.96 14.22 -32.93
CA HIS A 154 15.44 15.32 -33.78
C HIS A 154 16.92 15.16 -34.19
N ASP A 155 17.70 14.37 -33.43
CA ASP A 155 19.08 14.05 -33.78
C ASP A 155 19.17 12.86 -34.75
N ALA A 156 18.07 12.42 -35.37
CA ALA A 156 18.07 11.32 -36.33
C ALA A 156 18.89 11.62 -37.60
N GLU A 157 19.02 12.89 -37.97
CA GLU A 157 19.83 13.32 -39.12
C GLU A 157 21.23 13.82 -38.71
N ALA A 158 21.55 13.80 -37.40
CA ALA A 158 22.83 14.24 -36.88
C ALA A 158 24.00 13.43 -37.46
N GLY A 159 25.03 14.13 -37.95
CA GLY A 159 26.29 13.57 -38.42
C GLY A 159 27.46 13.87 -37.48
N GLY A 160 28.62 13.28 -37.79
CA GLY A 160 29.90 13.51 -37.09
C GLY A 160 30.24 12.48 -36.02
N ASP A 161 31.51 12.39 -35.68
CA ASP A 161 32.10 11.25 -34.95
C ASP A 161 31.76 11.23 -33.45
N ARG A 162 31.15 12.31 -32.94
CA ARG A 162 30.90 12.50 -31.50
C ARG A 162 29.57 13.19 -31.25
N VAL A 163 28.49 12.41 -31.16
CA VAL A 163 27.14 12.89 -30.82
C VAL A 163 26.85 12.68 -29.34
N LEU A 164 27.17 11.49 -28.81
CA LEU A 164 26.85 11.11 -27.44
C LEU A 164 28.04 10.39 -26.80
N THR A 165 28.55 10.91 -25.68
CA THR A 165 29.53 10.20 -24.84
C THR A 165 28.86 9.76 -23.54
N LEU A 166 29.01 8.47 -23.22
CA LEU A 166 28.50 7.86 -22.01
C LEU A 166 29.67 7.39 -21.14
N THR A 167 29.60 7.64 -19.84
CA THR A 167 30.55 7.07 -18.88
C THR A 167 29.90 5.89 -18.16
N LEU A 168 30.22 4.66 -18.59
CA LEU A 168 29.68 3.43 -18.02
C LEU A 168 30.24 3.19 -16.62
N ARG A 169 29.36 2.88 -15.65
CA ARG A 169 29.76 2.57 -14.27
C ARG A 169 30.40 1.19 -14.15
N HIS A 170 29.95 0.25 -14.98
CA HIS A 170 30.36 -1.15 -14.98
C HIS A 170 30.71 -1.59 -16.40
N PRO A 171 31.57 -2.61 -16.58
CA PRO A 171 31.65 -3.32 -17.85
C PRO A 171 30.23 -3.70 -18.28
N SER A 172 29.87 -3.39 -19.53
CA SER A 172 28.48 -3.49 -19.99
C SER A 172 28.42 -4.01 -21.40
N THR A 173 27.37 -4.78 -21.70
CA THR A 173 26.94 -5.00 -23.08
C THR A 173 26.04 -3.84 -23.45
N VAL A 174 26.44 -3.09 -24.47
CA VAL A 174 25.65 -1.99 -25.05
C VAL A 174 24.97 -2.52 -26.29
N PHE A 175 23.66 -2.29 -26.37
CA PHE A 175 22.87 -2.64 -27.53
C PHE A 175 22.45 -1.36 -28.27
N LEU A 176 22.58 -1.38 -29.58
CA LEU A 176 22.17 -0.31 -30.46
C LEU A 176 20.97 -0.80 -31.27
N ALA A 177 19.80 -0.22 -31.04
CA ALA A 177 18.60 -0.50 -31.81
C ALA A 177 18.53 0.54 -32.94
N ASP A 178 18.73 0.09 -34.17
CA ASP A 178 18.87 0.92 -35.36
C ASP A 178 17.68 0.75 -36.32
N ASP A 179 17.20 1.86 -36.89
CA ASP A 179 16.04 1.91 -37.77
C ASP A 179 16.25 1.07 -39.04
N VAL A 180 15.41 0.04 -39.23
CA VAL A 180 15.57 -0.91 -40.34
C VAL A 180 15.49 -0.26 -41.73
N ARG A 181 14.87 0.92 -41.85
CA ARG A 181 14.79 1.67 -43.11
C ARG A 181 16.16 2.15 -43.61
N GLY A 182 17.13 2.29 -42.70
CA GLY A 182 18.51 2.63 -43.04
C GLY A 182 19.26 1.54 -43.80
N GLY A 183 18.77 0.30 -43.81
CA GLY A 183 19.45 -0.84 -44.44
C GLY A 183 20.66 -1.38 -43.65
N GLY A 184 21.20 -0.62 -42.70
CA GLY A 184 22.31 -1.04 -41.84
C GLY A 184 22.76 0.05 -40.86
N LEU A 185 23.72 -0.31 -40.00
CA LEU A 185 24.29 0.59 -39.00
C LEU A 185 25.02 1.79 -39.63
N PRO A 186 25.17 2.91 -38.90
CA PRO A 186 26.10 3.96 -39.28
C PRO A 186 27.54 3.42 -39.45
N THR A 187 28.33 4.06 -40.32
CA THR A 187 29.69 3.58 -40.67
C THR A 187 30.58 3.38 -39.44
N TRP A 188 30.56 4.30 -38.48
CA TRP A 188 31.34 4.21 -37.24
C TRP A 188 31.00 2.98 -36.38
N ALA A 189 29.80 2.40 -36.54
CA ALA A 189 29.33 1.29 -35.72
C ALA A 189 29.62 -0.09 -36.33
N HIS A 190 29.85 -0.19 -37.64
CA HIS A 190 29.98 -1.47 -38.37
C HIS A 190 31.07 -2.41 -37.81
N ALA A 191 32.25 -1.88 -37.50
CA ALA A 191 33.35 -2.69 -36.99
C ALA A 191 33.17 -3.11 -35.53
N ARG A 192 32.32 -2.39 -34.78
CA ARG A 192 32.23 -2.49 -33.33
C ARG A 192 31.03 -3.30 -32.86
N PHE A 193 29.87 -3.11 -33.50
CA PHE A 193 28.60 -3.71 -33.13
C PHE A 193 28.26 -4.91 -34.00
N LYS A 194 27.97 -6.04 -33.36
CA LYS A 194 27.61 -7.31 -34.02
C LYS A 194 26.10 -7.42 -34.14
N PRO A 195 25.56 -7.93 -35.26
CA PRO A 195 24.12 -8.11 -35.44
C PRO A 195 23.57 -9.17 -34.49
N THR A 196 22.30 -9.00 -34.10
CA THR A 196 21.52 -9.99 -33.35
C THR A 196 20.27 -10.40 -34.14
N GLN A 197 19.57 -11.44 -33.70
CA GLN A 197 18.25 -11.80 -34.24
C GLN A 197 17.10 -11.02 -33.61
N LEU A 198 17.41 -10.08 -32.71
CA LEU A 198 16.43 -9.37 -31.90
C LEU A 198 16.00 -8.08 -32.60
N GLN A 199 14.74 -7.75 -32.44
CA GLN A 199 14.13 -6.52 -32.95
C GLN A 199 13.27 -5.87 -31.89
N LEU A 200 13.12 -4.55 -31.99
CA LEU A 200 12.27 -3.74 -31.15
C LEU A 200 11.35 -2.92 -32.05
N HIS A 201 10.09 -2.75 -31.65
CA HIS A 201 9.10 -2.00 -32.42
C HIS A 201 8.67 -0.76 -31.64
N THR A 202 8.75 0.40 -32.29
CA THR A 202 8.21 1.68 -31.82
C THR A 202 7.07 2.15 -32.73
N ASP A 203 6.24 3.09 -32.26
CA ASP A 203 5.16 3.69 -33.07
C ASP A 203 5.60 4.11 -34.50
N ASP A 204 6.85 4.55 -34.65
CA ASP A 204 7.38 5.18 -35.87
C ASP A 204 8.30 4.29 -36.71
N ALA A 205 8.85 3.21 -36.12
CA ALA A 205 9.87 2.38 -36.76
C ALA A 205 10.01 0.99 -36.14
N ARG A 206 10.50 0.04 -36.93
CA ARG A 206 11.12 -1.19 -36.43
C ARG A 206 12.62 -0.97 -36.33
N HIS A 207 13.22 -1.48 -35.26
CA HIS A 207 14.64 -1.36 -34.97
C HIS A 207 15.29 -2.74 -34.91
N ARG A 208 16.38 -2.92 -35.67
CA ARG A 208 17.23 -4.12 -35.53
C ARG A 208 18.23 -3.87 -34.43
N ILE A 209 18.41 -4.86 -33.56
CA ILE A 209 19.30 -4.73 -32.40
C ILE A 209 20.67 -5.29 -32.74
N TYR A 210 21.70 -4.51 -32.43
CA TYR A 210 23.11 -4.90 -32.51
C TYR A 210 23.73 -4.81 -31.12
N MET A 211 24.81 -5.53 -30.85
CA MET A 211 25.45 -5.54 -29.54
C MET A 211 26.98 -5.39 -29.61
N ALA A 212 27.55 -4.77 -28.58
CA ALA A 212 28.98 -4.70 -28.36
C ALA A 212 29.30 -4.64 -26.86
N ASP A 213 30.42 -5.24 -26.46
CA ASP A 213 30.89 -5.21 -25.08
C ASP A 213 31.86 -4.06 -24.85
N PHE A 214 31.62 -3.28 -23.80
CA PHE A 214 32.46 -2.17 -23.39
C PHE A 214 32.98 -2.36 -21.96
N PRO A 215 34.23 -1.97 -21.67
CA PRO A 215 34.69 -1.83 -20.29
C PRO A 215 33.91 -0.70 -19.59
N SER A 216 34.05 -0.61 -18.27
CA SER A 216 33.63 0.60 -17.56
C SER A 216 34.46 1.80 -18.04
N GLY A 217 33.89 3.00 -17.92
CA GLY A 217 34.51 4.25 -18.39
C GLY A 217 33.84 4.84 -19.62
N LYS A 218 34.54 5.77 -20.26
CA LYS A 218 33.99 6.57 -21.37
C LYS A 218 33.95 5.78 -22.67
N PHE A 219 32.81 5.83 -23.36
CA PHE A 219 32.73 5.49 -24.78
C PHE A 219 31.82 6.48 -25.51
N THR A 220 32.09 6.67 -26.80
CA THR A 220 31.44 7.68 -27.63
C THR A 220 30.70 7.01 -28.79
N LEU A 221 29.52 7.54 -29.09
CA LEU A 221 28.69 7.18 -30.23
C LEU A 221 28.68 8.34 -31.23
N GLY A 222 28.83 8.00 -32.51
CA GLY A 222 28.80 8.93 -33.63
C GLY A 222 27.39 9.22 -34.14
N GLY A 223 27.31 9.97 -35.23
CA GLY A 223 26.07 10.42 -35.86
C GLY A 223 25.22 9.28 -36.39
N ASN A 224 23.91 9.48 -36.32
CA ASN A 224 22.94 8.51 -36.82
C ASN A 224 22.93 8.45 -38.35
N SER A 225 23.20 9.54 -39.06
CA SER A 225 23.11 9.62 -40.53
C SER A 225 24.38 9.23 -41.29
N GLU A 226 25.47 8.90 -40.58
CA GLU A 226 26.78 8.71 -41.20
C GLU A 226 26.83 7.44 -42.07
N GLY A 227 26.96 7.62 -43.38
CA GLY A 227 27.05 6.53 -44.35
C GLY A 227 25.74 5.79 -44.62
N VAL A 228 24.59 6.31 -44.17
CA VAL A 228 23.30 5.62 -44.29
C VAL A 228 22.19 6.55 -44.78
N LYS A 229 21.28 6.03 -45.64
CA LYS A 229 20.18 6.78 -46.26
C LYS A 229 18.80 6.28 -45.77
N ALA A 230 17.76 7.11 -45.91
CA ALA A 230 16.35 6.75 -45.69
C ALA A 230 15.87 6.40 -44.26
N ARG A 231 16.72 6.55 -43.23
CA ARG A 231 16.30 6.48 -41.81
C ARG A 231 15.44 7.69 -41.43
N LYS A 232 14.44 7.50 -40.57
CA LYS A 232 13.60 8.61 -40.03
C LYS A 232 13.60 8.70 -38.50
N SER A 233 14.25 7.74 -37.85
CA SER A 233 14.31 7.64 -36.39
C SER A 233 15.76 7.56 -35.91
N ASN A 234 16.03 8.14 -34.74
CA ASN A 234 17.35 8.04 -34.12
C ASN A 234 17.54 6.64 -33.51
N TYR A 235 18.77 6.16 -33.40
CA TYR A 235 19.05 4.90 -32.72
C TYR A 235 18.65 4.97 -31.23
N LEU A 236 18.31 3.82 -30.64
CA LEU A 236 18.13 3.67 -29.19
C LEU A 236 19.33 2.94 -28.60
N VAL A 237 19.80 3.38 -27.43
CA VAL A 237 20.95 2.80 -26.74
C VAL A 237 20.48 2.09 -25.48
N ILE A 238 20.57 0.76 -25.45
CA ILE A 238 20.20 -0.06 -24.29
C ILE A 238 21.48 -0.52 -23.62
N ILE A 239 21.55 -0.48 -22.28
CA ILE A 239 22.79 -0.78 -21.55
C ILE A 239 22.50 -1.86 -20.52
N ARG A 240 23.14 -3.03 -20.68
CA ARG A 240 23.08 -4.14 -19.73
C ARG A 240 24.42 -4.27 -19.00
N PRO A 241 24.51 -3.96 -17.69
CA PRO A 241 25.76 -4.05 -16.95
C PRO A 241 26.09 -5.53 -16.67
N LYS A 242 27.37 -5.90 -16.84
CA LYS A 242 27.92 -7.22 -16.50
C LYS A 242 28.31 -7.24 -15.03
N LEU A 243 27.31 -7.37 -14.17
CA LEU A 243 27.50 -7.24 -12.72
C LEU A 243 27.92 -8.53 -12.03
N LEU A 244 27.54 -9.70 -12.55
CA LEU A 244 27.92 -10.99 -11.99
C LEU A 244 29.23 -11.49 -12.61
N ALA A 245 30.05 -12.13 -11.79
CA ALA A 245 31.28 -12.80 -12.20
C ALA A 245 31.44 -14.06 -11.36
N PRO A 246 31.01 -15.24 -11.83
CA PRO A 246 31.08 -16.47 -11.04
C PRO A 246 32.52 -16.79 -10.60
N PRO A 247 32.76 -17.13 -9.32
CA PRO A 247 34.08 -17.54 -8.85
C PRO A 247 34.42 -18.97 -9.27
N ILE A 248 35.73 -19.27 -9.36
CA ILE A 248 36.24 -20.61 -9.66
C ILE A 248 35.90 -21.58 -8.51
N VAL A 249 35.96 -21.09 -7.27
CA VAL A 249 35.57 -21.81 -6.05
C VAL A 249 34.45 -21.05 -5.33
N PRO A 250 33.50 -21.73 -4.66
CA PRO A 250 32.42 -21.04 -3.97
C PRO A 250 32.93 -20.02 -2.94
N THR A 251 32.35 -18.83 -2.96
CA THR A 251 32.67 -17.75 -2.03
C THR A 251 32.38 -18.16 -0.60
N THR A 252 33.34 -17.91 0.29
CA THR A 252 33.25 -18.21 1.73
C THR A 252 33.29 -16.94 2.57
N ALA A 253 32.77 -16.99 3.80
CA ALA A 253 32.83 -15.85 4.71
C ALA A 253 34.29 -15.38 4.97
N ALA A 254 35.22 -16.33 5.09
CA ALA A 254 36.65 -16.05 5.28
C ALA A 254 37.26 -15.24 4.12
N ALA A 255 36.80 -15.49 2.88
CA ALA A 255 37.25 -14.72 1.71
C ALA A 255 36.61 -13.32 1.63
N VAL A 256 35.39 -13.15 2.17
CA VAL A 256 34.65 -11.88 2.11
C VAL A 256 35.13 -10.89 3.17
N LEU A 257 35.34 -11.33 4.41
CA LEU A 257 35.62 -10.45 5.55
C LEU A 257 36.79 -9.46 5.32
N PRO A 258 37.96 -9.87 4.77
CA PRO A 258 39.07 -8.94 4.53
C PRO A 258 38.78 -7.87 3.47
N LEU A 259 37.77 -8.09 2.62
CA LEU A 259 37.42 -7.22 1.49
C LEU A 259 36.41 -6.12 1.87
N LEU A 260 35.78 -6.21 3.04
CA LEU A 260 34.83 -5.21 3.54
C LEU A 260 35.43 -3.80 3.58
N LYS A 261 36.75 -3.67 3.82
CA LYS A 261 37.46 -2.38 3.80
C LYS A 261 37.47 -1.68 2.44
N ASN A 262 37.34 -2.44 1.35
CA ASN A 262 37.33 -1.94 -0.04
C ASN A 262 35.94 -2.03 -0.67
N ALA A 263 34.93 -2.39 0.12
CA ALA A 263 33.58 -2.58 -0.36
C ALA A 263 32.93 -1.25 -0.76
N SER A 264 32.15 -1.28 -1.84
CA SER A 264 31.42 -0.12 -2.36
C SER A 264 29.92 -0.34 -2.26
N ALA A 265 29.24 0.53 -1.53
CA ALA A 265 27.79 0.52 -1.41
C ALA A 265 27.10 0.75 -2.77
N ASP A 266 27.67 1.57 -3.66
CA ASP A 266 27.11 1.81 -5.01
C ASP A 266 27.16 0.55 -5.89
N ARG A 267 28.26 -0.20 -5.81
CA ARG A 267 28.35 -1.52 -6.48
C ARG A 267 27.37 -2.52 -5.87
N GLY A 268 27.23 -2.50 -4.53
CA GLY A 268 26.25 -3.30 -3.81
C GLY A 268 24.80 -2.98 -4.20
N GLN A 269 24.45 -1.70 -4.32
CA GLN A 269 23.14 -1.25 -4.80
C GLN A 269 22.86 -1.75 -6.22
N SER A 270 23.85 -1.66 -7.10
CA SER A 270 23.75 -2.17 -8.48
C SER A 270 23.48 -3.68 -8.48
N LEU A 271 24.23 -4.45 -7.68
CA LEU A 271 24.04 -5.90 -7.53
C LEU A 271 22.66 -6.26 -6.96
N PHE A 272 22.16 -5.47 -5.99
CA PHE A 272 20.90 -5.72 -5.32
C PHE A 272 19.68 -5.55 -6.25
N HIS A 273 19.67 -4.48 -7.05
CA HIS A 273 18.50 -4.08 -7.85
C HIS A 273 18.52 -4.57 -9.31
N ALA A 274 19.71 -4.82 -9.87
CA ALA A 274 19.79 -5.17 -11.28
C ALA A 274 19.38 -6.63 -11.54
N ARG A 275 18.60 -6.83 -12.61
CA ARG A 275 18.21 -8.16 -13.11
C ARG A 275 19.40 -9.04 -13.47
N GLY A 276 20.46 -8.44 -14.03
CA GLY A 276 21.74 -9.09 -14.32
C GLY A 276 22.72 -9.12 -13.14
N GLY A 277 22.27 -8.73 -11.94
CA GLY A 277 23.00 -8.80 -10.68
C GLY A 277 22.48 -9.94 -9.79
N ALA A 278 22.59 -9.78 -8.46
CA ALA A 278 22.00 -10.72 -7.50
C ALA A 278 20.46 -10.66 -7.48
N ASN A 279 19.88 -9.57 -7.99
CA ASN A 279 18.44 -9.34 -8.12
C ASN A 279 17.66 -9.59 -6.82
N CYS A 280 18.25 -9.21 -5.68
CA CYS A 280 17.66 -9.34 -4.36
C CYS A 280 16.31 -8.61 -4.26
N ALA A 281 16.16 -7.50 -5.00
CA ALA A 281 14.92 -6.73 -5.09
C ALA A 281 13.73 -7.51 -5.70
N LEU A 282 13.97 -8.66 -6.35
CA LEU A 282 12.90 -9.55 -6.82
C LEU A 282 12.03 -10.04 -5.67
N CYS A 283 12.62 -10.23 -4.48
CA CYS A 283 11.94 -10.79 -3.32
C CYS A 283 11.94 -9.85 -2.12
N HIS A 284 12.98 -9.04 -1.95
CA HIS A 284 13.12 -8.13 -0.82
C HIS A 284 12.76 -6.70 -1.19
N GLN A 285 12.14 -5.99 -0.26
CA GLN A 285 11.89 -4.57 -0.36
C GLN A 285 12.99 -3.80 0.37
N LEU A 286 13.46 -2.73 -0.24
CA LEU A 286 14.42 -1.81 0.34
C LEU A 286 14.25 -0.42 -0.29
N GLU A 287 14.29 0.66 0.49
CA GLU A 287 14.06 2.03 -0.02
C GLU A 287 12.73 2.18 -0.80
N ASN A 288 11.68 1.47 -0.36
CA ASN A 288 10.38 1.33 -1.05
C ASN A 288 10.43 0.65 -2.43
N ASN A 289 11.55 0.02 -2.76
CA ASN A 289 11.81 -0.62 -4.04
C ASN A 289 11.93 -2.15 -3.87
N GLY A 290 11.36 -2.92 -4.80
CA GLY A 290 11.33 -4.38 -4.74
C GLY A 290 10.00 -4.94 -4.22
N ASN A 291 9.94 -6.25 -4.00
CA ASN A 291 8.73 -6.94 -3.54
C ASN A 291 8.79 -7.26 -2.03
N ILE A 292 7.62 -7.49 -1.43
CA ILE A 292 7.50 -7.93 -0.02
C ILE A 292 7.33 -9.45 0.09
N PHE A 293 8.05 -10.20 -0.74
CA PHE A 293 7.97 -11.67 -0.77
C PHE A 293 8.92 -12.34 0.21
N ALA A 294 9.89 -11.58 0.71
CA ALA A 294 10.89 -11.95 1.71
C ALA A 294 10.95 -10.87 2.81
N PRO A 295 11.68 -11.10 3.93
CA PRO A 295 11.75 -10.13 5.02
C PRO A 295 12.14 -8.73 4.54
N ASP A 296 11.54 -7.71 5.15
CA ASP A 296 11.92 -6.32 4.93
C ASP A 296 13.39 -6.12 5.32
N LEU A 297 14.13 -5.39 4.48
CA LEU A 297 15.55 -5.09 4.66
C LEU A 297 15.82 -3.62 5.01
N ALA A 298 14.78 -2.77 5.14
CA ALA A 298 14.91 -1.33 5.36
C ALA A 298 15.83 -0.93 6.55
N ASP A 299 15.93 -1.79 7.57
CA ASP A 299 16.73 -1.57 8.76
C ASP A 299 17.75 -2.69 9.05
N ILE A 300 18.05 -3.51 8.05
CA ILE A 300 18.86 -4.71 8.25
C ILE A 300 20.27 -4.42 8.76
N GLY A 301 20.84 -3.26 8.40
CA GLY A 301 22.14 -2.82 8.90
C GLY A 301 22.16 -2.47 10.39
N SER A 302 20.99 -2.36 11.03
CA SER A 302 20.84 -2.23 12.49
C SER A 302 20.57 -3.58 13.17
N ARG A 303 20.02 -4.56 12.45
CA ARG A 303 19.61 -5.87 12.98
C ARG A 303 20.64 -6.98 12.81
N ALA A 304 21.53 -6.86 11.82
CA ALA A 304 22.53 -7.88 11.50
C ALA A 304 23.92 -7.26 11.32
N ASP A 305 24.93 -7.93 11.88
CA ASP A 305 26.33 -7.59 11.65
C ASP A 305 26.81 -8.16 10.31
N ALA A 306 28.07 -7.88 9.94
CA ALA A 306 28.65 -8.37 8.68
C ALA A 306 28.59 -9.89 8.58
N ASN A 307 28.89 -10.61 9.67
CA ASN A 307 28.90 -12.07 9.68
C ASN A 307 27.50 -12.67 9.49
N GLY A 308 26.49 -12.08 10.15
CA GLY A 308 25.09 -12.46 10.00
C GLY A 308 24.64 -12.29 8.55
N LEU A 309 24.87 -11.12 7.97
CA LEU A 309 24.51 -10.82 6.58
C LEU A 309 25.22 -11.76 5.57
N ILE A 310 26.52 -12.00 5.75
CA ILE A 310 27.29 -12.93 4.91
C ILE A 310 26.70 -14.34 5.00
N ARG A 311 26.36 -14.79 6.21
CA ARG A 311 25.75 -16.10 6.44
C ARG A 311 24.38 -16.19 5.79
N SER A 312 23.53 -15.17 5.91
CA SER A 312 22.21 -15.15 5.25
C SER A 312 22.32 -15.22 3.74
N ILE A 313 23.31 -14.56 3.12
CA ILE A 313 23.52 -14.59 1.67
C ILE A 313 24.08 -15.94 1.21
N LEU A 314 25.12 -16.45 1.87
CA LEU A 314 25.85 -17.65 1.42
C LEU A 314 25.21 -18.97 1.90
N LYS A 315 24.47 -18.94 3.01
CA LYS A 315 23.83 -20.10 3.64
C LYS A 315 22.40 -19.74 4.10
N PRO A 316 21.49 -19.39 3.19
CA PRO A 316 20.16 -18.87 3.53
C PRO A 316 19.27 -19.84 4.32
N SER A 317 19.50 -21.16 4.24
CA SER A 317 18.76 -22.16 5.02
C SER A 317 19.31 -22.36 6.45
N ALA A 318 20.42 -21.72 6.82
CA ALA A 318 20.98 -21.83 8.17
C ALA A 318 20.07 -21.17 9.22
N GLU A 319 19.35 -20.12 8.81
CA GLU A 319 18.40 -19.40 9.65
C GLU A 319 17.27 -18.88 8.75
N ILE A 320 16.03 -19.31 9.00
CA ILE A 320 14.86 -18.92 8.21
C ILE A 320 13.98 -18.04 9.09
N THR A 321 13.77 -16.78 8.67
CA THR A 321 12.87 -15.85 9.36
C THR A 321 11.45 -16.40 9.40
N GLU A 322 10.81 -16.32 10.57
CA GLU A 322 9.42 -16.73 10.75
C GLU A 322 8.49 -16.03 9.75
N GLY A 323 7.52 -16.77 9.21
CA GLY A 323 6.61 -16.28 8.17
C GLY A 323 7.14 -16.37 6.73
N PHE A 324 8.44 -16.60 6.52
CA PHE A 324 9.06 -16.65 5.18
C PHE A 324 9.63 -18.04 4.83
N ALA A 325 9.17 -19.10 5.50
CA ALA A 325 9.54 -20.46 5.16
C ALA A 325 8.90 -20.89 3.82
N LEU A 326 9.67 -21.61 3.00
CA LEU A 326 9.18 -22.15 1.73
C LEU A 326 8.10 -23.21 1.99
N ARG A 327 6.90 -23.00 1.43
CA ARG A 327 5.78 -23.94 1.53
C ARG A 327 5.51 -24.59 0.18
N VAL A 328 5.32 -25.90 0.21
CA VAL A 328 4.93 -26.73 -0.94
C VAL A 328 3.47 -27.12 -0.79
N PHE A 329 2.70 -26.89 -1.85
CA PHE A 329 1.29 -27.25 -1.96
C PHE A 329 1.13 -28.27 -3.08
N THR A 330 0.68 -29.47 -2.74
CA THR A 330 0.23 -30.46 -3.73
C THR A 330 -1.26 -30.26 -3.94
N LYS A 331 -1.67 -30.00 -5.18
CA LYS A 331 -3.08 -29.90 -5.56
C LYS A 331 -3.67 -31.28 -5.79
N LYS A 332 -4.99 -31.39 -5.67
CA LYS A 332 -5.75 -32.61 -6.02
C LYS A 332 -5.61 -33.02 -7.49
N SER A 333 -5.22 -32.09 -8.37
CA SER A 333 -4.88 -32.38 -9.76
C SER A 333 -3.53 -33.09 -9.93
N GLY A 334 -2.70 -33.13 -8.89
CA GLY A 334 -1.31 -33.60 -8.94
C GLY A 334 -0.29 -32.47 -9.06
N ASP A 335 -0.70 -31.23 -9.39
CA ASP A 335 0.24 -30.11 -9.51
C ASP A 335 0.91 -29.79 -8.18
N VAL A 336 2.23 -29.54 -8.22
CA VAL A 336 2.99 -29.08 -7.06
C VAL A 336 3.35 -27.61 -7.26
N VAL A 337 3.05 -26.78 -6.26
CA VAL A 337 3.37 -25.35 -6.25
C VAL A 337 4.15 -25.02 -4.99
N ALA A 338 5.36 -24.48 -5.16
CA ALA A 338 6.21 -24.07 -4.05
C ALA A 338 6.35 -22.54 -4.01
N GLY A 339 6.17 -21.95 -2.83
CA GLY A 339 6.29 -20.50 -2.64
C GLY A 339 6.15 -20.04 -1.20
N ILE A 340 6.29 -18.73 -0.98
CA ILE A 340 6.03 -18.08 0.30
C ILE A 340 4.57 -17.72 0.40
N VAL A 341 3.91 -18.03 1.51
CA VAL A 341 2.50 -17.67 1.71
C VAL A 341 2.41 -16.17 2.02
N LEU A 342 1.85 -15.42 1.08
CA LEU A 342 1.62 -13.98 1.22
C LEU A 342 0.32 -13.68 1.97
N ALA A 343 -0.71 -14.49 1.72
CA ALA A 343 -2.01 -14.36 2.34
C ALA A 343 -2.76 -15.69 2.29
N GLU A 344 -3.52 -15.96 3.33
CA GLU A 344 -4.41 -17.12 3.38
C GLU A 344 -5.79 -16.68 3.85
N THR A 345 -6.82 -17.15 3.15
CA THR A 345 -8.24 -16.92 3.45
C THR A 345 -8.96 -18.26 3.45
N GLY A 346 -10.19 -18.29 3.95
CA GLY A 346 -11.04 -19.49 3.88
C GLY A 346 -11.31 -20.00 2.45
N GLN A 347 -11.06 -19.19 1.41
CA GLN A 347 -11.30 -19.56 0.01
C GLN A 347 -10.01 -19.89 -0.76
N SER A 348 -8.89 -19.25 -0.45
CA SER A 348 -7.65 -19.44 -1.21
C SER A 348 -6.39 -19.07 -0.44
N VAL A 349 -5.28 -19.67 -0.87
CA VAL A 349 -3.90 -19.33 -0.48
C VAL A 349 -3.25 -18.56 -1.63
N LYS A 350 -2.61 -17.43 -1.34
CA LYS A 350 -1.76 -16.68 -2.27
C LYS A 350 -0.29 -16.98 -1.96
N LEU A 351 0.47 -17.32 -2.99
CA LEU A 351 1.87 -17.70 -2.91
C LEU A 351 2.74 -16.78 -3.75
N ALA A 352 3.81 -16.23 -3.19
CA ALA A 352 4.91 -15.68 -3.96
C ALA A 352 5.80 -16.82 -4.46
N LEU A 353 6.00 -16.88 -5.77
CA LEU A 353 6.85 -17.86 -6.42
C LEU A 353 8.27 -17.30 -6.61
N ALA A 354 9.25 -18.19 -6.74
CA ALA A 354 10.67 -17.84 -6.88
C ALA A 354 10.98 -16.99 -8.14
N ASN A 355 10.11 -17.00 -9.15
CA ASN A 355 10.23 -16.17 -10.35
C ASN A 355 9.64 -14.75 -10.18
N GLY A 356 9.21 -14.38 -8.97
CA GLY A 356 8.62 -13.09 -8.66
C GLY A 356 7.15 -12.93 -9.05
N THR A 357 6.45 -14.01 -9.42
CA THR A 357 5.01 -13.98 -9.68
C THR A 357 4.20 -14.46 -8.48
N VAL A 358 2.89 -14.20 -8.50
CA VAL A 358 1.97 -14.64 -7.45
C VAL A 358 1.03 -15.70 -7.99
N ALA A 359 1.00 -16.87 -7.35
CA ALA A 359 0.01 -17.91 -7.61
C ALA A 359 -1.13 -17.84 -6.60
N ARG A 360 -2.34 -18.17 -7.04
CA ARG A 360 -3.51 -18.34 -6.17
C ARG A 360 -3.99 -19.79 -6.26
N ILE A 361 -4.07 -20.47 -5.12
CA ILE A 361 -4.57 -21.83 -5.02
C ILE A 361 -5.87 -21.79 -4.22
N ALA A 362 -6.97 -22.27 -4.79
CA ALA A 362 -8.23 -22.42 -4.06
C ALA A 362 -8.08 -23.48 -2.96
N GLN A 363 -8.59 -23.22 -1.75
CA GLN A 363 -8.47 -24.13 -0.59
C GLN A 363 -8.99 -25.54 -0.93
N ARG A 364 -10.13 -25.62 -1.64
CA ARG A 364 -10.73 -26.89 -2.10
C ARG A 364 -9.84 -27.74 -3.01
N ASN A 365 -8.87 -27.11 -3.69
CA ASN A 365 -7.97 -27.77 -4.62
C ASN A 365 -6.69 -28.28 -3.94
N ILE A 366 -6.44 -27.94 -2.67
CA ILE A 366 -5.24 -28.37 -1.95
C ILE A 366 -5.45 -29.82 -1.46
N GLN A 367 -4.52 -30.70 -1.79
CA GLN A 367 -4.45 -32.07 -1.28
C GLN A 367 -3.58 -32.14 -0.04
N SER A 368 -2.38 -31.58 -0.10
CA SER A 368 -1.44 -31.55 1.03
C SER A 368 -0.59 -30.29 1.05
N ARG A 369 0.01 -30.01 2.20
CA ARG A 369 0.87 -28.85 2.44
C ARG A 369 2.09 -29.30 3.23
N GLN A 370 3.24 -28.77 2.89
CA GLN A 370 4.49 -29.05 3.59
C GLN A 370 5.29 -27.76 3.74
N THR A 371 5.79 -27.49 4.94
CA THR A 371 6.80 -26.45 5.16
C THR A 371 8.17 -27.10 5.04
N LEU A 372 9.04 -26.56 4.17
CA LEU A 372 10.40 -27.06 3.99
C LEU A 372 11.35 -26.42 5.00
N LYS A 373 12.40 -27.15 5.37
CA LYS A 373 13.56 -26.62 6.13
C LYS A 373 14.56 -25.86 5.26
N THR A 374 14.22 -25.65 3.99
CA THR A 374 15.04 -24.95 3.01
C THR A 374 14.46 -23.56 2.80
N SER A 375 15.32 -22.55 2.75
CA SER A 375 14.90 -21.17 2.46
C SER A 375 14.39 -21.02 1.02
N ALA A 376 13.47 -20.08 0.80
CA ALA A 376 13.11 -19.65 -0.55
C ALA A 376 14.19 -18.81 -1.21
N MET A 377 15.13 -18.26 -0.42
CA MET A 377 16.32 -17.59 -0.95
C MET A 377 17.27 -18.64 -1.57
N PRO A 378 17.68 -18.49 -2.85
CA PRO A 378 18.51 -19.49 -3.52
C PRO A 378 19.85 -19.72 -2.82
N PRO A 379 20.26 -20.98 -2.56
CA PRO A 379 21.57 -21.30 -2.00
C PRO A 379 22.69 -21.25 -3.05
N THR A 380 22.51 -20.44 -4.11
CA THR A 380 23.43 -20.37 -5.27
C THR A 380 24.36 -19.16 -5.21
N PHE A 381 24.10 -18.19 -4.32
CA PHE A 381 24.85 -16.92 -4.28
C PHE A 381 26.37 -17.10 -4.07
N GLY A 382 26.79 -18.11 -3.30
CA GLY A 382 28.21 -18.45 -3.17
C GLY A 382 28.88 -18.91 -4.46
N ALA A 383 28.12 -19.44 -5.42
CA ALA A 383 28.63 -19.91 -6.71
C ALA A 383 28.53 -18.87 -7.84
N ILE A 384 27.84 -17.74 -7.63
CA ILE A 384 27.63 -16.71 -8.67
C ILE A 384 28.20 -15.33 -8.30
N LEU A 385 28.46 -15.08 -7.02
CA LEU A 385 29.05 -13.83 -6.53
C LEU A 385 30.50 -14.06 -6.08
N GLN A 386 31.43 -13.24 -6.59
CA GLN A 386 32.80 -13.13 -6.06
C GLN A 386 32.79 -12.66 -4.60
N PRO A 387 33.86 -12.93 -3.83
CA PRO A 387 34.02 -12.40 -2.49
C PRO A 387 33.86 -10.87 -2.40
N GLN A 388 34.38 -10.12 -3.38
CA GLN A 388 34.23 -8.67 -3.43
C GLN A 388 32.78 -8.22 -3.70
N GLN A 389 32.03 -8.95 -4.53
CA GLN A 389 30.62 -8.64 -4.82
C GLN A 389 29.74 -8.89 -3.60
N VAL A 390 30.02 -9.95 -2.84
CA VAL A 390 29.38 -10.16 -1.54
C VAL A 390 29.75 -9.00 -0.61
N ALA A 391 31.03 -8.64 -0.48
CA ALA A 391 31.45 -7.51 0.37
C ALA A 391 30.74 -6.19 -0.01
N ASP A 392 30.57 -5.91 -1.30
CA ASP A 392 29.84 -4.75 -1.81
C ASP A 392 28.35 -4.77 -1.41
N LEU A 393 27.68 -5.92 -1.54
CA LEU A 393 26.31 -6.13 -1.05
C LEU A 393 26.22 -5.90 0.47
N ILE A 394 27.18 -6.42 1.24
CA ILE A 394 27.23 -6.20 2.69
C ILE A 394 27.37 -4.71 3.01
N ALA A 395 28.26 -3.98 2.33
CA ALA A 395 28.41 -2.54 2.53
C ALA A 395 27.13 -1.77 2.21
N TYR A 396 26.41 -2.15 1.14
CA TYR A 396 25.12 -1.57 0.83
C TYR A 396 24.08 -1.87 1.91
N LEU A 397 23.92 -3.13 2.34
CA LEU A 397 22.96 -3.55 3.36
C LEU A 397 23.28 -3.00 4.77
N GLN A 398 24.55 -2.89 5.12
CA GLN A 398 24.98 -2.27 6.39
C GLN A 398 24.72 -0.76 6.41
N ASN A 399 24.65 -0.12 5.25
CA ASN A 399 24.19 1.26 5.13
C ASN A 399 22.67 1.40 5.24
N GLN A 400 21.92 0.30 5.09
CA GLN A 400 20.48 0.19 5.38
C GLN A 400 20.24 0.00 6.88
N LYS A 401 20.83 0.88 7.65
CA LYS A 401 20.32 1.16 8.99
C LYS A 401 19.05 1.95 8.73
N ASN A 402 17.94 1.61 9.40
CA ASN A 402 16.92 2.63 9.62
C ASN A 402 17.72 3.76 10.27
N LYS A 403 18.09 4.77 9.49
CA LYS A 403 18.56 6.01 10.05
C LYS A 403 17.27 6.54 10.69
N PRO A 404 17.18 6.68 12.03
CA PRO A 404 16.70 7.95 12.50
C PRO A 404 17.34 8.98 11.59
N GLN A 405 16.57 9.74 10.82
CA GLN A 405 17.17 10.87 10.14
C GLN A 405 17.80 11.75 11.22
N THR A 406 19.06 11.50 11.58
CA THR A 406 19.98 12.51 12.03
C THR A 406 20.35 13.29 10.78
N VAL A 407 19.34 14.00 10.24
CA VAL A 407 19.60 15.38 9.88
C VAL A 407 20.12 15.96 11.18
N THR A 408 21.33 16.50 11.22
CA THR A 408 21.58 17.56 12.20
C THR A 408 20.59 18.64 11.80
N PRO A 409 19.44 18.77 12.47
CA PRO A 409 18.38 19.61 11.94
C PRO A 409 18.95 21.02 12.01
N LYS A 410 18.91 21.76 10.89
CA LYS A 410 19.05 23.22 10.98
C LYS A 410 17.92 23.83 11.85
N THR A 411 16.90 23.04 12.20
CA THR A 411 15.70 23.42 12.95
C THR A 411 15.45 22.44 14.12
N THR A 412 15.64 22.90 15.35
CA THR A 412 15.21 22.18 16.56
C THR A 412 13.71 22.45 16.80
N GLY A 413 12.95 21.43 17.24
CA GLY A 413 11.52 21.58 17.52
C GLY A 413 10.58 21.16 16.40
N PHE A 414 9.33 21.59 16.52
CA PHE A 414 8.27 21.34 15.57
C PHE A 414 8.34 22.32 14.39
N ALA A 415 8.16 21.80 13.18
CA ALA A 415 8.13 22.60 11.95
C ALA A 415 7.02 22.11 11.00
N PHE A 416 6.24 23.04 10.48
CA PHE A 416 5.23 22.77 9.47
C PHE A 416 5.74 23.08 8.06
N THR A 417 5.32 22.27 7.10
CA THR A 417 5.49 22.57 5.68
C THR A 417 4.14 22.45 4.99
N GLN A 418 3.63 23.57 4.49
CA GLN A 418 2.36 23.60 3.79
C GLN A 418 2.56 23.28 2.31
N GLN A 419 1.70 22.40 1.78
CA GLN A 419 1.51 22.13 0.37
C GLN A 419 0.06 22.49 -0.01
N LYS A 420 -0.27 22.39 -1.30
CA LYS A 420 -1.63 22.74 -1.78
C LYS A 420 -2.73 21.92 -1.11
N ASP A 421 -2.50 20.62 -0.92
CA ASP A 421 -3.49 19.65 -0.48
C ASP A 421 -3.28 19.16 0.96
N ARG A 422 -2.20 19.59 1.64
CA ARG A 422 -1.84 19.08 2.97
C ARG A 422 -0.88 20.00 3.74
N VAL A 423 -0.77 19.76 5.04
CA VAL A 423 0.28 20.32 5.92
C VAL A 423 1.08 19.17 6.51
N THR A 424 2.39 19.17 6.29
CA THR A 424 3.31 18.18 6.90
C THR A 424 3.86 18.71 8.21
N LEU A 425 3.78 17.93 9.28
CA LEU A 425 4.45 18.21 10.55
C LEU A 425 5.77 17.43 10.64
N ARG A 426 6.83 18.12 11.07
CA ARG A 426 8.10 17.54 11.49
C ARG A 426 8.41 17.87 12.94
N LEU A 427 9.13 16.99 13.62
CA LEU A 427 9.75 17.22 14.92
C LEU A 427 11.24 16.89 14.80
N ASP A 428 12.11 17.85 15.12
CA ASP A 428 13.57 17.70 15.01
C ASP A 428 13.99 17.17 13.63
N GLY A 429 13.37 17.71 12.57
CA GLY A 429 13.61 17.32 11.18
C GLY A 429 12.91 16.03 10.72
N ARG A 430 12.46 15.16 11.65
CA ARG A 430 11.73 13.93 11.33
C ARG A 430 10.28 14.21 11.00
N LYS A 431 9.76 13.65 9.90
CA LYS A 431 8.33 13.69 9.56
C LYS A 431 7.50 12.92 10.59
N ILE A 432 6.49 13.58 11.15
CA ILE A 432 5.58 13.01 12.14
C ILE A 432 4.25 12.60 11.51
N THR A 433 3.62 13.49 10.74
CA THR A 433 2.31 13.24 10.12
C THR A 433 2.02 14.26 9.01
N GLU A 434 0.96 14.03 8.24
CA GLU A 434 0.37 14.98 7.29
C GLU A 434 -1.10 15.22 7.64
N TYR A 435 -1.51 16.49 7.73
CA TYR A 435 -2.91 16.90 7.80
C TYR A 435 -3.45 17.16 6.39
N LEU A 436 -4.49 16.45 5.96
CA LEU A 436 -5.06 16.59 4.63
C LEU A 436 -6.03 17.77 4.53
N LEU A 437 -5.69 18.78 3.72
CA LEU A 437 -6.54 19.93 3.38
C LEU A 437 -7.51 19.59 2.24
N ASP A 438 -7.09 18.75 1.29
CA ASP A 438 -7.94 18.22 0.22
C ASP A 438 -7.49 16.81 -0.18
N HIS A 439 -8.42 16.01 -0.72
CA HIS A 439 -8.14 14.66 -1.21
C HIS A 439 -9.26 14.19 -2.16
N PRO A 440 -8.96 13.49 -3.27
CA PRO A 440 -9.97 13.10 -4.27
C PRO A 440 -11.07 12.18 -3.73
N HIS A 441 -10.72 11.25 -2.82
CA HIS A 441 -11.67 10.27 -2.28
C HIS A 441 -12.01 10.43 -0.78
N LEU A 442 -11.07 10.84 0.07
CA LEU A 442 -11.34 11.15 1.46
C LEU A 442 -12.02 12.53 1.56
N THR A 443 -13.34 12.51 1.71
CA THR A 443 -14.16 13.72 1.73
C THR A 443 -14.08 14.51 3.03
N ARG A 444 -13.22 14.14 3.99
CA ARG A 444 -13.03 14.82 5.27
C ARG A 444 -11.57 15.05 5.62
N ARG A 445 -11.33 15.88 6.65
CA ARG A 445 -9.97 16.22 7.11
C ARG A 445 -9.45 15.17 8.10
N ALA A 446 -8.17 14.84 8.01
CA ALA A 446 -7.53 13.84 8.86
C ALA A 446 -6.02 14.05 8.93
N PHE A 447 -5.43 13.59 10.02
CA PHE A 447 -4.00 13.27 10.10
C PHE A 447 -3.77 11.85 9.60
N ILE A 448 -2.83 11.70 8.67
CA ILE A 448 -2.47 10.42 8.06
C ILE A 448 -1.02 10.06 8.39
N ASN A 449 -0.71 8.75 8.32
CA ASN A 449 0.64 8.22 8.52
C ASN A 449 1.33 8.81 9.77
N VAL A 450 0.64 8.75 10.92
CA VAL A 450 1.15 9.31 12.17
C VAL A 450 2.27 8.43 12.69
N HIS A 451 3.39 9.05 13.02
CA HIS A 451 4.55 8.43 13.66
C HIS A 451 4.75 9.01 15.06
N THR A 452 5.38 8.24 15.94
CA THR A 452 5.86 8.72 17.24
C THR A 452 7.08 9.62 17.09
N HIS A 453 7.49 10.30 18.15
CA HIS A 453 8.69 11.17 18.14
C HIS A 453 9.99 10.43 17.76
N THR A 454 10.06 9.13 18.04
CA THR A 454 11.18 8.24 17.67
C THR A 454 11.08 7.71 16.24
N GLY A 455 9.94 7.89 15.57
CA GLY A 455 9.69 7.47 14.19
C GLY A 455 8.98 6.13 14.02
N ILE A 456 8.30 5.60 15.05
CA ILE A 456 7.50 4.38 14.91
C ILE A 456 6.12 4.74 14.35
N GLN A 457 5.68 4.05 13.29
CA GLN A 457 4.34 4.19 12.70
C GLN A 457 3.28 3.74 13.72
N VAL A 458 2.39 4.65 14.15
CA VAL A 458 1.40 4.37 15.22
C VAL A 458 -0.04 4.29 14.71
N THR A 459 -0.36 4.96 13.60
CA THR A 459 -1.64 4.75 12.90
C THR A 459 -1.48 3.77 11.73
N ARG A 460 -2.58 3.22 11.20
CA ARG A 460 -2.54 2.46 9.94
C ARG A 460 -1.95 3.33 8.82
N ASN A 461 -1.27 2.69 7.87
CA ASN A 461 -0.77 3.38 6.69
C ASN A 461 -1.94 3.93 5.86
N TYR A 462 -1.68 5.04 5.19
CA TYR A 462 -2.62 5.68 4.29
C TYR A 462 -1.89 6.15 3.01
N PRO A 463 -2.19 5.56 1.84
CA PRO A 463 -3.13 4.46 1.65
C PRO A 463 -2.68 3.18 2.37
N PRO A 464 -3.61 2.27 2.75
CA PRO A 464 -3.25 1.00 3.38
C PRO A 464 -2.29 0.19 2.50
N MET A 465 -1.29 -0.41 3.14
CA MET A 465 -0.35 -1.32 2.49
C MET A 465 -0.92 -2.74 2.41
N ALA A 466 -0.25 -3.65 1.70
CA ALA A 466 -0.71 -5.04 1.59
C ALA A 466 -0.75 -5.79 2.93
N SER A 467 0.07 -5.37 3.90
CA SER A 467 0.05 -5.86 5.28
C SER A 467 -1.14 -5.34 6.09
N ASP A 468 -1.82 -4.29 5.63
CA ASP A 468 -2.96 -3.71 6.33
C ASP A 468 -4.29 -4.37 5.92
N GLY A 469 -5.24 -4.34 6.85
CA GLY A 469 -6.61 -4.77 6.58
C GLY A 469 -7.23 -3.95 5.43
N SER A 470 -7.84 -4.67 4.48
CA SER A 470 -8.58 -4.05 3.35
C SER A 470 -9.95 -3.50 3.75
N ASP A 471 -10.30 -3.55 5.04
CA ASP A 471 -11.54 -2.98 5.55
C ASP A 471 -11.49 -1.46 5.44
N HIS A 472 -12.46 -0.93 4.68
CA HIS A 472 -12.71 0.50 4.51
C HIS A 472 -11.42 1.32 4.33
N PRO A 473 -10.66 1.07 3.24
CA PRO A 473 -9.25 1.47 3.12
C PRO A 473 -9.07 3.00 3.09
N ILE A 474 -10.05 3.71 2.55
CA ILE A 474 -10.09 5.18 2.53
C ILE A 474 -10.74 5.73 3.79
N MET A 475 -11.71 5.01 4.36
CA MET A 475 -12.56 5.51 5.46
C MET A 475 -11.82 5.62 6.79
N HIS A 476 -10.76 4.85 7.05
CA HIS A 476 -10.02 4.95 8.32
C HIS A 476 -8.59 5.44 8.06
N PRO A 477 -8.37 6.77 7.95
CA PRO A 477 -7.14 7.35 7.40
C PRO A 477 -5.99 7.58 8.41
N GLY A 478 -6.27 7.51 9.71
CA GLY A 478 -5.29 7.82 10.76
C GLY A 478 -5.97 8.36 12.00
N ILE A 479 -5.90 9.69 12.24
CA ILE A 479 -6.66 10.40 13.29
C ILE A 479 -7.60 11.40 12.62
N TRP A 480 -8.90 11.37 12.93
CA TRP A 480 -9.88 12.25 12.28
C TRP A 480 -11.09 12.55 13.16
N MET A 481 -11.78 13.65 12.87
CA MET A 481 -13.12 13.93 13.38
C MET A 481 -14.15 13.36 12.40
N GLY A 482 -15.10 12.55 12.89
CA GLY A 482 -16.12 11.90 12.06
C GLY A 482 -17.51 11.97 12.69
N PHE A 483 -18.54 12.03 11.85
CA PHE A 483 -19.94 11.96 12.30
C PHE A 483 -20.73 11.04 11.38
N GLY A 484 -21.26 9.95 11.92
CA GLY A 484 -22.14 9.04 11.19
C GLY A 484 -23.51 9.65 10.88
N HIS A 485 -23.94 10.66 11.67
CA HIS A 485 -25.17 11.41 11.43
C HIS A 485 -25.05 12.84 11.96
N LEU A 486 -24.97 13.81 11.06
CA LEU A 486 -25.01 15.24 11.36
C LEU A 486 -26.04 15.87 10.43
N ASP A 487 -27.19 16.24 11.01
CA ASP A 487 -28.34 16.81 10.33
C ASP A 487 -28.81 16.00 9.09
N GLY A 488 -28.83 14.67 9.24
CA GLY A 488 -29.21 13.72 8.16
C GLY A 488 -28.07 13.36 7.20
N GLN A 489 -26.86 13.91 7.39
CA GLN A 489 -25.70 13.65 6.54
C GLN A 489 -24.70 12.69 7.22
N ASP A 490 -24.03 11.85 6.43
CA ASP A 490 -23.06 10.85 6.90
C ASP A 490 -21.64 11.20 6.41
N TYR A 491 -20.82 11.72 7.31
CA TYR A 491 -19.42 12.06 7.06
C TYR A 491 -18.47 10.92 7.45
N TRP A 492 -18.92 9.97 8.27
CA TRP A 492 -18.15 8.79 8.63
C TRP A 492 -17.94 7.86 7.43
N ARG A 493 -19.00 7.60 6.65
CA ARG A 493 -18.95 6.73 5.46
C ARG A 493 -18.62 7.49 4.19
N LEU A 494 -18.14 8.73 4.32
CA LEU A 494 -17.71 9.62 3.22
C LEU A 494 -18.82 9.97 2.22
N LYS A 495 -20.10 9.90 2.63
CA LYS A 495 -21.24 10.25 1.76
C LYS A 495 -21.40 11.76 1.61
N ALA A 496 -21.08 12.50 2.66
CA ALA A 496 -21.06 13.95 2.70
C ALA A 496 -19.63 14.50 2.76
N LYS A 497 -19.46 15.79 2.46
CA LYS A 497 -18.13 16.41 2.28
C LYS A 497 -17.85 17.48 3.32
N VAL A 498 -16.66 17.41 3.90
CA VAL A 498 -16.06 18.47 4.71
C VAL A 498 -15.00 19.17 3.87
N LEU A 499 -15.26 20.43 3.53
CA LEU A 499 -14.32 21.29 2.81
C LEU A 499 -13.41 22.03 3.78
N HIS A 500 -12.12 22.08 3.47
CA HIS A 500 -11.23 23.05 4.07
C HIS A 500 -11.55 24.43 3.48
N ASP A 501 -11.92 25.38 4.34
CA ASP A 501 -12.34 26.75 3.99
C ASP A 501 -11.25 27.79 4.31
N GLY A 502 -10.06 27.33 4.74
CA GLY A 502 -8.89 28.16 4.98
C GLY A 502 -8.34 28.06 6.40
N PHE A 503 -7.17 28.68 6.60
CA PHE A 503 -6.57 28.86 7.92
C PHE A 503 -7.13 30.11 8.58
N VAL A 504 -7.62 29.96 9.81
CA VAL A 504 -7.88 31.07 10.73
C VAL A 504 -6.56 31.55 11.32
N ASP A 505 -5.74 30.60 11.78
CA ASP A 505 -4.34 30.82 12.13
C ASP A 505 -3.48 29.93 11.23
N LYS A 506 -2.53 30.54 10.54
CA LYS A 506 -1.55 29.81 9.74
C LYS A 506 -0.67 28.91 10.64
N PRO A 507 -0.07 27.84 10.07
CA PRO A 507 0.89 27.02 10.81
C PRO A 507 2.00 27.83 11.47
N LYS A 508 2.15 27.65 12.79
CA LYS A 508 3.17 28.27 13.65
C LYS A 508 4.08 27.19 14.19
N ASP A 509 5.36 27.31 13.88
CA ASP A 509 6.43 26.44 14.34
C ASP A 509 6.82 26.77 15.79
N GLY A 510 7.57 25.87 16.44
CA GLY A 510 8.10 26.17 17.77
C GLY A 510 8.87 25.01 18.40
N LYS A 511 9.71 25.34 19.37
CA LYS A 511 10.63 24.38 20.02
C LYS A 511 9.89 23.25 20.76
N ASP A 512 8.90 23.63 21.55
CA ASP A 512 8.18 22.74 22.47
C ASP A 512 6.71 22.55 22.08
N ARG A 513 6.18 23.44 21.23
CA ARG A 513 4.82 23.40 20.70
C ARG A 513 4.74 23.98 19.30
N ALA A 514 3.79 23.50 18.50
CA ALA A 514 3.42 24.08 17.21
C ALA A 514 1.92 23.93 16.98
N SER A 515 1.30 24.91 16.33
CA SER A 515 -0.15 24.95 16.20
C SER A 515 -0.63 25.59 14.90
N PHE A 516 -1.87 25.31 14.54
CA PHE A 516 -2.62 26.00 13.50
C PHE A 516 -4.12 25.94 13.80
N THR A 517 -4.89 26.83 13.18
CA THR A 517 -6.35 26.81 13.29
C THR A 517 -6.94 26.81 11.89
N VAL A 518 -7.80 25.84 11.58
CA VAL A 518 -8.52 25.76 10.30
C VAL A 518 -10.00 26.02 10.47
N ARG A 519 -10.61 26.56 9.41
CA ARG A 519 -12.05 26.59 9.22
C ARG A 519 -12.43 25.49 8.25
N ASN A 520 -13.38 24.65 8.64
CA ASN A 520 -13.94 23.60 7.80
C ASN A 520 -15.45 23.82 7.61
N ARG A 521 -15.98 23.47 6.44
CA ARG A 521 -17.42 23.53 6.14
C ARG A 521 -17.98 22.13 5.92
N TYR A 522 -19.01 21.78 6.70
CA TYR A 522 -19.73 20.52 6.60
C TYR A 522 -20.88 20.68 5.62
N LEU A 523 -20.80 20.06 4.45
CA LEU A 523 -21.77 20.18 3.38
C LEU A 523 -22.70 18.96 3.29
N THR A 524 -23.90 19.18 2.78
CA THR A 524 -24.80 18.11 2.34
C THR A 524 -24.14 17.19 1.30
N SER A 525 -24.64 15.96 1.17
CA SER A 525 -24.12 14.96 0.23
C SER A 525 -24.15 15.40 -1.24
N ASP A 526 -25.09 16.25 -1.61
CA ASP A 526 -25.17 16.89 -2.93
C ASP A 526 -24.22 18.09 -3.10
N GLY A 527 -23.56 18.52 -2.02
CA GLY A 527 -22.64 19.66 -1.98
C GLY A 527 -23.30 21.04 -2.04
N ASN A 528 -24.63 21.12 -2.08
CA ASN A 528 -25.35 22.37 -2.35
C ASN A 528 -25.58 23.24 -1.12
N SER A 529 -25.56 22.66 0.08
CA SER A 529 -25.90 23.36 1.32
C SER A 529 -24.90 23.09 2.43
N GLU A 530 -24.69 24.09 3.27
CA GLU A 530 -23.87 23.97 4.49
C GLU A 530 -24.74 23.59 5.69
N ILE A 531 -24.33 22.54 6.40
CA ILE A 531 -24.92 22.12 7.67
C ILE A 531 -24.39 22.96 8.82
N CYS A 532 -23.07 23.11 8.89
CA CYS A 532 -22.37 23.96 9.85
C CYS A 532 -20.94 24.21 9.35
N HIS A 533 -20.26 25.14 10.00
CA HIS A 533 -18.81 25.26 9.92
C HIS A 533 -18.17 24.88 11.25
N GLU A 534 -16.93 24.43 11.17
CA GLU A 534 -16.07 24.07 12.30
C GLU A 534 -14.88 25.01 12.31
N ILE A 535 -14.58 25.60 13.47
CA ILE A 535 -13.27 26.18 13.77
C ILE A 535 -12.52 25.14 14.59
N ASN A 536 -11.44 24.61 14.02
CA ASN A 536 -10.65 23.55 14.62
C ASN A 536 -9.23 24.06 14.89
N ARG A 537 -8.90 24.21 16.17
CA ARG A 537 -7.56 24.54 16.64
C ARG A 537 -6.81 23.26 16.96
N ILE A 538 -5.64 23.10 16.33
CA ILE A 538 -4.75 21.96 16.48
C ILE A 538 -3.41 22.41 17.05
N GLU A 539 -2.89 21.66 18.01
CA GLU A 539 -1.55 21.87 18.56
C GLU A 539 -0.86 20.57 18.90
N PHE A 540 0.43 20.55 18.60
CA PHE A 540 1.34 19.52 19.01
C PHE A 540 2.22 20.05 20.14
N ARG A 541 2.42 19.26 21.19
CA ARG A 541 3.36 19.55 22.27
C ARG A 541 4.31 18.38 22.48
N ARG A 542 5.53 18.65 22.93
CA ARG A 542 6.38 17.58 23.48
C ARG A 542 5.75 17.03 24.77
N HIS A 543 5.95 15.74 25.01
CA HIS A 543 5.52 15.07 26.22
C HIS A 543 6.63 14.16 26.75
N GLU A 544 6.68 13.91 28.05
CA GLU A 544 7.73 13.10 28.69
C GLU A 544 7.89 11.72 28.02
N ILE A 545 6.77 11.07 27.70
CA ILE A 545 6.72 9.73 27.08
C ILE A 545 6.33 9.75 25.59
N GLY A 546 6.32 10.92 24.94
CA GLY A 546 5.88 11.03 23.56
C GLY A 546 5.59 12.44 23.07
N MET A 547 4.46 12.59 22.39
CA MET A 547 3.92 13.89 21.96
C MET A 547 2.43 13.96 22.24
N LEU A 548 1.93 15.16 22.48
CA LEU A 548 0.49 15.43 22.57
C LEU A 548 -0.01 16.02 21.26
N LEU A 549 -1.20 15.59 20.84
CA LEU A 549 -2.06 16.28 19.88
C LEU A 549 -3.29 16.81 20.63
N LEU A 550 -3.40 18.12 20.73
CA LEU A 550 -4.59 18.79 21.25
C LEU A 550 -5.51 19.13 20.08
N TRP A 551 -6.78 18.75 20.22
CA TRP A 551 -7.82 18.92 19.21
C TRP A 551 -9.00 19.66 19.83
N ASP A 552 -9.31 20.85 19.31
CA ASP A 552 -10.35 21.73 19.84
C ASP A 552 -11.25 22.23 18.71
N SER A 553 -12.44 21.63 18.60
CA SER A 553 -13.38 21.90 17.52
C SER A 553 -14.61 22.62 18.06
N THR A 554 -14.96 23.75 17.43
CA THR A 554 -16.22 24.47 17.67
C THR A 554 -17.08 24.46 16.41
N PHE A 555 -18.28 23.90 16.50
CA PHE A 555 -19.26 23.81 15.40
C PHE A 555 -20.36 24.85 15.55
N GLN A 556 -20.70 25.54 14.48
CA GLN A 556 -21.72 26.60 14.49
C GLN A 556 -22.40 26.76 13.12
N ASN A 557 -23.64 27.27 13.13
CA ASN A 557 -24.32 27.75 11.93
C ASN A 557 -25.10 29.03 12.25
N ASP A 558 -24.79 30.13 11.56
CA ASP A 558 -25.37 31.44 11.84
C ASP A 558 -26.72 31.68 11.15
N LYS A 559 -27.17 30.74 10.31
CA LYS A 559 -28.38 30.89 9.49
C LYS A 559 -29.53 30.02 9.99
N ARG A 560 -29.24 28.83 10.54
CA ARG A 560 -30.27 27.87 10.98
C ARG A 560 -29.80 26.97 12.12
N ASN A 561 -30.76 26.30 12.75
CA ASN A 561 -30.50 25.20 13.68
C ASN A 561 -29.97 23.97 12.90
N PHE A 562 -29.20 23.13 13.58
CA PHE A 562 -28.77 21.81 13.10
C PHE A 562 -28.66 20.85 14.29
N TYR A 563 -28.42 19.56 14.03
CA TYR A 563 -28.26 18.59 15.12
C TYR A 563 -27.24 17.50 14.82
N PHE A 564 -26.60 16.99 15.87
CA PHE A 564 -25.86 15.74 15.83
C PHE A 564 -26.79 14.58 16.20
N GLY A 565 -26.79 13.51 15.40
CA GLY A 565 -27.55 12.29 15.65
C GLY A 565 -26.79 11.29 16.52
N ASP A 566 -27.48 10.25 16.94
CA ASP A 566 -27.02 9.16 17.80
C ASP A 566 -26.42 8.00 16.99
N GLN A 567 -25.23 8.23 16.43
CA GLN A 567 -24.45 7.18 15.78
C GLN A 567 -23.20 6.85 16.60
N GLU A 568 -22.88 5.55 16.67
CA GLU A 568 -21.69 5.05 17.35
C GLU A 568 -20.39 5.58 16.74
N GLU A 569 -20.42 5.94 15.46
CA GLU A 569 -19.27 6.47 14.73
C GLU A 569 -19.24 8.02 14.69
N SER A 570 -19.37 8.66 15.86
CA SER A 570 -19.36 10.11 16.01
C SER A 570 -18.32 10.58 17.02
N GLY A 571 -17.54 11.61 16.71
CA GLY A 571 -16.47 12.15 17.56
C GLY A 571 -15.07 11.95 17.00
N LEU A 572 -14.06 12.08 17.87
CA LEU A 572 -12.66 11.91 17.49
C LEU A 572 -12.33 10.42 17.37
N ALA A 573 -11.79 10.03 16.22
CA ALA A 573 -11.52 8.65 15.88
C ALA A 573 -10.05 8.43 15.49
N ILE A 574 -9.56 7.23 15.78
CA ILE A 574 -8.24 6.75 15.41
C ILE A 574 -8.32 5.39 14.73
N ARG A 575 -7.32 5.10 13.88
CA ARG A 575 -7.04 3.77 13.37
C ARG A 575 -5.58 3.44 13.64
N VAL A 576 -5.31 2.56 14.61
CA VAL A 576 -3.95 2.15 14.97
C VAL A 576 -3.26 1.36 13.86
N ALA A 577 -1.93 1.33 13.86
CA ALA A 577 -1.13 0.54 12.94
C ALA A 577 -1.43 -0.95 13.08
N THR A 578 -1.30 -1.72 12.00
CA THR A 578 -1.60 -3.17 12.01
C THR A 578 -0.83 -3.93 13.10
N PRO A 579 0.47 -3.68 13.37
CA PRO A 579 1.17 -4.35 14.49
C PRO A 579 0.61 -4.02 15.88
N LEU A 580 -0.19 -2.97 16.02
CA LEU A 580 -0.79 -2.50 17.28
C LEU A 580 -2.26 -2.86 17.42
N ASN A 581 -2.87 -3.54 16.44
CA ASN A 581 -4.25 -3.97 16.60
C ASN A 581 -4.33 -5.16 17.59
N VAL A 582 -5.49 -5.35 18.23
CA VAL A 582 -5.76 -6.53 19.07
C VAL A 582 -5.85 -7.78 18.18
N GLN A 583 -6.44 -7.64 16.99
CA GLN A 583 -6.62 -8.74 16.05
C GLN A 583 -5.38 -8.94 15.16
N GLY A 584 -4.41 -9.70 15.68
CA GLY A 584 -3.23 -10.14 14.92
C GLY A 584 -1.97 -9.31 15.14
N GLY A 585 -2.03 -8.31 16.02
CA GLY A 585 -0.89 -7.53 16.50
C GLY A 585 -0.63 -7.77 17.99
N THR A 586 0.15 -6.87 18.57
CA THR A 586 0.49 -6.86 20.01
C THR A 586 -0.48 -6.02 20.84
N GLY A 587 -1.55 -5.53 20.21
CA GLY A 587 -2.42 -4.50 20.75
C GLY A 587 -3.27 -4.94 21.93
N THR A 588 -3.60 -3.99 22.78
CA THR A 588 -4.63 -4.05 23.81
C THR A 588 -5.35 -2.72 23.86
N ILE A 589 -6.67 -2.76 24.05
CA ILE A 589 -7.46 -1.57 24.36
C ILE A 589 -7.74 -1.60 25.86
N ILE A 590 -7.54 -0.51 26.59
CA ILE A 590 -7.87 -0.38 28.01
C ILE A 590 -8.47 0.99 28.30
N ASN A 591 -9.47 1.05 29.18
CA ASN A 591 -10.09 2.31 29.62
C ASN A 591 -9.85 2.57 31.11
N ASP A 592 -10.38 3.70 31.60
CA ASP A 592 -10.24 4.15 32.99
C ASP A 592 -10.89 3.25 34.04
N SER A 593 -11.75 2.32 33.62
CA SER A 593 -12.36 1.29 34.48
C SER A 593 -11.61 -0.05 34.44
N GLY A 594 -10.52 -0.14 33.66
CA GLY A 594 -9.74 -1.37 33.48
C GLY A 594 -10.38 -2.40 32.55
N GLU A 595 -11.48 -2.05 31.86
CA GLU A 595 -12.10 -2.91 30.86
C GLU A 595 -11.18 -3.05 29.65
N LYS A 596 -11.15 -4.24 29.03
CA LYS A 596 -10.19 -4.56 27.97
C LYS A 596 -10.83 -4.94 26.65
N ASN A 597 -10.18 -4.53 25.56
CA ASN A 597 -10.49 -4.87 24.18
C ASN A 597 -11.94 -4.52 23.77
N GLY A 598 -12.33 -4.83 22.54
CA GLY A 598 -13.65 -4.49 22.01
C GLY A 598 -14.79 -5.07 22.85
N ALA A 599 -14.64 -6.31 23.34
CA ALA A 599 -15.64 -6.96 24.18
C ALA A 599 -15.90 -6.23 25.51
N GLY A 600 -14.84 -5.68 26.13
CA GLY A 600 -14.94 -4.98 27.41
C GLY A 600 -15.29 -3.50 27.25
N THR A 601 -14.68 -2.82 26.26
CA THR A 601 -14.70 -1.35 26.18
C THR A 601 -15.78 -0.80 25.24
N TRP A 602 -16.26 -1.57 24.26
CA TRP A 602 -17.21 -1.05 23.28
C TRP A 602 -18.52 -0.64 23.94
N GLY A 603 -18.96 0.57 23.63
CA GLY A 603 -20.20 1.13 24.14
C GLY A 603 -20.14 1.59 25.59
N ARG A 604 -18.95 1.61 26.22
CA ARG A 604 -18.76 1.96 27.63
C ARG A 604 -18.39 3.43 27.81
N PRO A 605 -18.95 4.13 28.81
CA PRO A 605 -18.46 5.44 29.22
C PRO A 605 -16.98 5.36 29.57
N MET A 606 -16.23 6.42 29.27
CA MET A 606 -14.80 6.47 29.55
C MET A 606 -14.34 7.90 29.82
N ARG A 607 -13.42 8.06 30.77
CA ARG A 607 -12.67 9.30 31.01
C ARG A 607 -11.39 9.35 30.19
N TRP A 608 -10.83 8.18 29.89
CA TRP A 608 -9.74 7.99 28.94
C TRP A 608 -9.81 6.58 28.38
N ILE A 609 -9.23 6.41 27.20
CA ILE A 609 -9.07 5.10 26.56
C ILE A 609 -7.73 5.06 25.82
N ASP A 610 -7.02 3.96 25.97
CA ASP A 610 -5.72 3.73 25.35
C ASP A 610 -5.78 2.51 24.44
N TYR A 611 -5.26 2.66 23.22
CA TYR A 611 -5.05 1.56 22.29
C TYR A 611 -3.56 1.50 21.95
N SER A 612 -2.90 0.52 22.55
CA SER A 612 -1.45 0.43 22.55
C SER A 612 -0.98 -1.02 22.47
N GLY A 613 0.28 -1.22 22.12
CA GLY A 613 0.94 -2.52 22.05
C GLY A 613 2.45 -2.38 22.16
N LYS A 614 3.17 -3.49 21.98
CA LYS A 614 4.63 -3.51 22.00
C LYS A 614 5.21 -3.52 20.60
N ILE A 615 6.12 -2.59 20.31
CA ILE A 615 6.97 -2.61 19.10
C ILE A 615 8.41 -2.39 19.57
N ASN A 616 9.31 -3.32 19.22
CA ASN A 616 10.74 -3.24 19.55
C ASN A 616 11.01 -2.98 21.05
N GLU A 617 10.35 -3.72 21.94
CA GLU A 617 10.40 -3.58 23.41
C GLU A 617 9.85 -2.24 23.97
N ARG A 618 9.21 -1.42 23.15
CA ARG A 618 8.60 -0.16 23.57
C ARG A 618 7.08 -0.25 23.55
N GLN A 619 6.44 0.40 24.51
CA GLN A 619 5.00 0.58 24.60
C GLN A 619 4.57 1.73 23.70
N VAL A 620 3.96 1.39 22.57
CA VAL A 620 3.58 2.31 21.50
C VAL A 620 2.07 2.34 21.35
N GLY A 621 1.48 3.54 21.27
CA GLY A 621 0.03 3.65 21.19
C GLY A 621 -0.51 5.06 21.18
N LEU A 622 -1.84 5.13 21.30
CA LEU A 622 -2.63 6.35 21.29
C LEU A 622 -3.63 6.32 22.44
N MET A 623 -3.40 7.18 23.44
CA MET A 623 -4.35 7.40 24.53
C MET A 623 -5.18 8.66 24.25
N ILE A 624 -6.50 8.52 24.22
CA ILE A 624 -7.44 9.62 24.02
C ILE A 624 -8.02 10.04 25.39
N VAL A 625 -7.93 11.33 25.69
CA VAL A 625 -8.48 11.97 26.88
C VAL A 625 -9.44 13.08 26.43
N PRO A 626 -10.77 12.86 26.49
CA PRO A 626 -11.75 13.91 26.27
C PRO A 626 -11.71 14.96 27.39
N ALA A 627 -11.93 16.23 27.08
CA ALA A 627 -12.02 17.26 28.12
C ALA A 627 -13.22 17.02 29.05
N ALA A 628 -13.03 17.24 30.35
CA ALA A 628 -14.08 17.05 31.36
C ALA A 628 -15.29 17.98 31.16
N ASP A 629 -15.10 19.13 30.51
CA ASP A 629 -16.15 20.10 30.19
C ASP A 629 -16.76 19.90 28.79
N ASN A 630 -16.43 18.80 28.10
CA ASN A 630 -17.19 18.41 26.93
C ASN A 630 -18.67 18.27 27.30
N PRO A 631 -19.62 18.63 26.40
CA PRO A 631 -21.04 18.69 26.74
C PRO A 631 -21.64 17.39 27.30
N ARG A 632 -21.00 16.24 27.06
CA ARG A 632 -21.34 14.95 27.66
C ARG A 632 -20.08 14.12 27.88
N GLN A 633 -20.18 13.20 28.85
CA GLN A 633 -19.18 12.15 29.03
C GLN A 633 -19.09 11.29 27.77
N CYS A 634 -17.86 11.08 27.28
CA CYS A 634 -17.64 10.25 26.12
C CYS A 634 -17.83 8.77 26.44
N TRP A 635 -18.22 8.01 25.42
CA TRP A 635 -18.18 6.55 25.44
C TRP A 635 -17.42 6.04 24.21
N SER A 636 -16.90 4.82 24.28
CA SER A 636 -16.03 4.32 23.22
C SER A 636 -16.78 3.50 22.16
N HIS A 637 -16.52 3.77 20.88
CA HIS A 637 -16.72 2.77 19.83
C HIS A 637 -15.35 2.16 19.52
N SER A 638 -15.05 1.01 20.14
CA SER A 638 -13.78 0.31 19.99
C SER A 638 -13.94 -0.99 19.21
N ARG A 639 -12.93 -1.34 18.41
CA ARG A 639 -12.89 -2.55 17.59
C ARG A 639 -11.49 -3.15 17.58
N ASP A 640 -11.42 -4.47 17.78
CA ASP A 640 -10.16 -5.21 17.88
C ASP A 640 -9.32 -5.17 16.60
N TYR A 641 -9.93 -4.87 15.45
CA TYR A 641 -9.21 -4.70 14.18
C TYR A 641 -8.54 -3.32 14.03
N GLY A 642 -8.65 -2.43 15.01
CA GLY A 642 -7.81 -1.23 15.12
C GLY A 642 -8.56 0.11 15.19
N VAL A 643 -9.89 0.12 15.16
CA VAL A 643 -10.69 1.37 15.23
C VAL A 643 -11.03 1.71 16.67
N LEU A 644 -10.92 2.99 17.01
CA LEU A 644 -11.39 3.54 18.26
C LEU A 644 -12.00 4.94 18.03
N VAL A 645 -13.14 5.22 18.63
CA VAL A 645 -13.82 6.53 18.58
C VAL A 645 -14.19 6.95 20.00
N ALA A 646 -13.84 8.18 20.36
CA ALA A 646 -14.26 8.86 21.59
C ALA A 646 -15.53 9.68 21.31
N ASN A 647 -16.70 9.09 21.62
CA ASN A 647 -17.99 9.60 21.20
C ASN A 647 -18.69 10.44 22.28
N PRO A 648 -18.90 11.76 22.07
CA PRO A 648 -19.54 12.66 23.04
C PRO A 648 -21.07 12.75 22.86
N PHE A 649 -21.68 11.91 22.02
CA PHE A 649 -23.11 11.95 21.73
C PHE A 649 -23.87 10.81 22.40
N PRO A 650 -25.20 10.89 22.53
CA PRO A 650 -25.98 9.87 23.22
C PRO A 650 -25.87 8.52 22.51
N LYS A 651 -25.79 7.45 23.31
CA LYS A 651 -25.88 6.08 22.82
C LYS A 651 -27.34 5.67 22.73
N GLN A 652 -27.76 5.08 21.62
CA GLN A 652 -29.11 4.53 21.50
C GLN A 652 -29.37 3.40 22.50
N PRO A 653 -30.60 3.29 23.06
CA PRO A 653 -31.05 2.07 23.74
C PRO A 653 -30.97 0.86 22.79
N LYS A 654 -30.83 -0.35 23.35
CA LYS A 654 -30.73 -1.61 22.57
C LYS A 654 -31.90 -1.83 21.62
N GLU A 655 -33.07 -1.30 21.97
CA GLU A 655 -34.25 -1.33 21.12
C GLU A 655 -34.25 -0.05 20.29
N ARG A 656 -33.85 -0.17 19.02
CA ARG A 656 -33.77 0.91 18.04
C ARG A 656 -35.18 1.45 17.73
N ARG A 657 -35.77 2.20 18.65
CA ARG A 657 -37.11 2.78 18.52
C ARG A 657 -36.96 4.27 18.22
N GLU A 658 -37.70 4.73 17.23
CA GLU A 658 -37.87 6.17 17.02
C GLU A 658 -38.57 6.81 18.24
N PRO A 659 -38.27 8.09 18.54
CA PRO A 659 -37.39 9.00 17.82
C PRO A 659 -35.90 8.89 18.24
N TYR A 660 -35.01 9.01 17.25
CA TYR A 660 -33.56 9.13 17.45
C TYR A 660 -33.22 10.28 18.42
N VAL A 661 -32.26 10.05 19.32
CA VAL A 661 -31.79 11.08 20.25
C VAL A 661 -30.95 12.09 19.47
N LYS A 662 -31.39 13.35 19.46
CA LYS A 662 -30.73 14.45 18.75
C LYS A 662 -30.08 15.42 19.73
N THR A 663 -28.89 15.88 19.38
CA THR A 663 -28.22 17.00 20.06
C THR A 663 -28.42 18.25 19.22
N TRP A 664 -29.45 19.02 19.55
CA TRP A 664 -29.80 20.23 18.82
C TRP A 664 -28.88 21.40 19.16
N ILE A 665 -28.40 22.07 18.13
CA ILE A 665 -27.63 23.31 18.23
C ILE A 665 -28.47 24.43 17.62
N LYS A 666 -28.74 25.47 18.40
CA LYS A 666 -29.51 26.62 17.92
C LYS A 666 -28.67 27.47 16.96
N LYS A 667 -29.34 28.17 16.06
CA LYS A 667 -28.74 29.18 15.18
C LYS A 667 -27.84 30.12 15.98
N GLY A 668 -26.59 30.28 15.55
CA GLY A 668 -25.58 31.13 16.18
C GLY A 668 -25.01 30.60 17.49
N GLN A 669 -25.46 29.44 17.98
CA GLN A 669 -24.90 28.83 19.19
C GLN A 669 -23.67 28.00 18.85
N PRO A 670 -22.52 28.23 19.49
CA PRO A 670 -21.35 27.37 19.32
C PRO A 670 -21.52 26.05 20.09
N PHE A 671 -21.07 24.96 19.48
CA PHE A 671 -20.94 23.64 20.11
C PHE A 671 -19.48 23.20 20.09
N ARG A 672 -18.84 23.18 21.25
CA ARG A 672 -17.40 22.89 21.37
C ARG A 672 -17.15 21.49 21.92
N ILE A 673 -16.19 20.79 21.33
CA ILE A 673 -15.66 19.50 21.81
C ILE A 673 -14.14 19.52 21.76
N ARG A 674 -13.50 18.98 22.79
CA ARG A 674 -12.06 19.00 22.99
C ARG A 674 -11.52 17.64 23.38
N TYR A 675 -10.33 17.33 22.88
CA TYR A 675 -9.62 16.10 23.15
C TYR A 675 -8.13 16.36 23.23
N ALA A 676 -7.45 15.59 24.05
CA ALA A 676 -6.01 15.42 23.98
C ALA A 676 -5.71 13.97 23.59
N VAL A 677 -4.79 13.78 22.65
CA VAL A 677 -4.29 12.48 22.22
C VAL A 677 -2.83 12.40 22.56
N LEU A 678 -2.48 11.52 23.49
CA LEU A 678 -1.09 11.19 23.78
C LEU A 678 -0.61 10.12 22.79
N ILE A 679 0.32 10.53 21.94
CA ILE A 679 1.05 9.67 21.00
C ILE A 679 2.31 9.21 21.71
N HIS A 680 2.23 8.08 22.41
CA HIS A 680 3.30 7.61 23.28
C HIS A 680 4.16 6.53 22.62
N ASP A 681 5.43 6.53 23.03
CA ASP A 681 6.40 5.48 22.73
C ASP A 681 7.48 5.47 23.81
N THR A 682 7.39 4.53 24.76
CA THR A 682 8.26 4.48 25.94
C THR A 682 8.67 3.05 26.31
N ILE A 683 9.85 2.90 26.91
CA ILE A 683 10.31 1.62 27.49
C ILE A 683 9.75 1.36 28.88
N LYS A 684 9.20 2.40 29.53
CA LYS A 684 8.62 2.30 30.87
C LYS A 684 7.15 1.87 30.78
N ALA A 685 6.63 1.29 31.86
CA ALA A 685 5.20 1.13 32.01
C ALA A 685 4.52 2.52 32.03
N ILE A 686 3.35 2.63 31.41
CA ILE A 686 2.57 3.86 31.38
C ILE A 686 1.75 3.93 32.67
N ASP A 687 1.88 5.03 33.42
CA ASP A 687 0.98 5.35 34.53
C ASP A 687 -0.23 6.12 33.97
N HIS A 688 -1.23 5.40 33.45
CA HIS A 688 -2.41 6.02 32.84
C HIS A 688 -3.14 6.98 33.79
N ALA A 689 -3.08 6.77 35.10
CA ALA A 689 -3.72 7.65 36.08
C ALA A 689 -2.99 9.00 36.20
N LYS A 690 -1.66 8.97 36.23
CA LYS A 690 -0.84 10.20 36.14
C LYS A 690 -1.08 10.92 34.82
N GLU A 691 -0.96 10.20 33.70
CA GLU A 691 -1.14 10.78 32.36
C GLU A 691 -2.54 11.42 32.23
N PHE A 692 -3.60 10.74 32.66
CA PHE A 692 -4.94 11.32 32.68
C PHE A 692 -5.02 12.65 33.46
N ARG A 693 -4.42 12.73 34.66
CA ARG A 693 -4.42 13.98 35.46
C ARG A 693 -3.68 15.11 34.74
N ASP A 694 -2.51 14.81 34.17
CA ASP A 694 -1.68 15.79 33.47
C ASP A 694 -2.38 16.31 32.21
N LEU A 695 -2.96 15.41 31.40
CA LEU A 695 -3.70 15.78 30.20
C LEU A 695 -5.00 16.54 30.51
N GLN A 696 -5.71 16.20 31.58
CA GLN A 696 -6.88 16.99 32.02
C GLN A 696 -6.49 18.40 32.46
N LYS A 697 -5.36 18.56 33.18
CA LYS A 697 -4.84 19.87 33.54
C LYS A 697 -4.54 20.71 32.30
N ILE A 698 -3.88 20.12 31.30
CA ILE A 698 -3.58 20.78 30.02
C ILE A 698 -4.87 21.21 29.30
N LEU A 699 -5.91 20.36 29.30
CA LEU A 699 -7.21 20.70 28.70
C LEU A 699 -7.94 21.81 29.49
N ALA A 700 -7.80 21.84 30.81
CA ALA A 700 -8.45 22.82 31.69
C ALA A 700 -7.80 24.22 31.65
N GLU A 701 -6.47 24.28 31.54
CA GLU A 701 -5.72 25.55 31.41
C GLU A 701 -6.13 26.36 30.17
N GLY A 702 -6.84 25.74 29.24
CA GLY A 702 -7.14 26.37 27.97
C GLY A 702 -5.88 26.51 27.13
N TRP A 703 -6.01 27.23 26.04
CA TRP A 703 -4.95 27.34 25.04
C TRP A 703 -4.29 28.71 25.04
#